data_AF-A0A9E3EUD8-F1
#
_entry.id   AF-A0A9E3EUD8-F1
#
_cell.length_a   1.000
_cell.length_b   1.000
_cell.length_c   1.000
_cell.angle_alpha   90.00
_cell.angle_beta   90.00
_cell.angle_gamma   90.00
#
_symmetry.space_group_name_H-M   'P 1'
#
loop_
_entity.id
_entity.type
_entity.pdbx_description
1 polymer ?
#
loop_
_entity_poly.entity_id
_entity_poly.type
_entity_poly.pdbx_seq_one_letter_code
_entity_poly.pdbx_strand_id
1 'polypeptide(L)'
;MRPTRPTSLLALALPAALLHGCASAPSRPAAELRVRNNHELAYAGPVQFATGLPDGTYAAPGAVAEVRGGTARVVASLAPGAELALARVGPPRGRSFRDGPFALAAEGGRLDLRWEGRPLGALELGLLVRPGTTAGPEEVVPGFRPLDLRWTAQPDGTLRAEARRDGFLVQATVVAYGGGWADVRTRLTREDGAEAPAYVALVRRVTTPGAGAASLRFNGRVFDGAESPSDWDRDFWYTRGVDWISWKAGALSLAAVNGFTPAPTVRRDGVWKDGSHFYVWERTLRSGDALYLVSEVAGPNPEQAKSRSTPILPYAPLQRGDTVDLRWRLALAAAPAQGWEESQLRGFAGYRAATGDGRAATVQVGVPAVSFGTSYFPYSTLAENFDFYRTPGLDRETWWAFSPTMWKEWRTYVPRMDTDLHIIRAMGFEWVRLHHLELLQEMDRAEALAFLDYFTGAARGLGLRILVDTEGPADWVTLVAGRYPDVVQRIELENEVLLNGIKPGDPARWDSLYRAAKAAAPGAQVFLTAVGDNGMFERLRAAGVPFDRVGLHAYKHGPQWKEAYSSHALGTADYAAGLGKEVTLGEFNWKNLTRLSPETRLGEMSEIYRRTLEPRAIPEVFEFQFHETLTFNPSIAGGDTRHYEPVGLDRRPKPEGFELMRLIREYARPDAPVRELPLEVRETRFDNGTARAVFTVANRTAAPVSVTLRALAFDGVESRLASPASFTLRPGESREGVAELRLTGAARPGTYHHFVEAAYGAKKAYGWGVAANPGAPAFDSAQALPGRVVYPQGAASVGGLDWSRPLAVAFGADAPWLEVETAYQVANTLQSATGRPVRLSSTQDLPDSLAARGLVLLVGTAASNPLVARAAVPTQAGKGVVAPWRGPAGEQWLLLTGADKADVQAAEVDLVLRFWKNAKDSALRLTGMERGAALGNRATVTVPDPP
;
A
#
# COMPACT_ATOMS: atom_id res chain seq x y z
N MET A 1 20.51 -5.37 -98.05
CA MET A 1 19.70 -6.24 -97.14
C MET A 1 20.44 -6.37 -95.80
N ARG A 2 19.78 -6.87 -94.74
CA ARG A 2 20.38 -7.29 -93.45
C ARG A 2 21.46 -8.41 -93.68
N PRO A 3 22.35 -8.77 -92.72
CA PRO A 3 22.15 -8.73 -91.25
C PRO A 3 23.35 -8.35 -90.34
N THR A 4 23.06 -8.28 -89.03
CA THR A 4 23.90 -8.52 -87.80
C THR A 4 25.32 -7.93 -87.64
N ARG A 5 25.62 -7.43 -86.43
CA ARG A 5 26.97 -7.05 -85.95
C ARG A 5 27.31 -7.75 -84.63
N PRO A 6 28.57 -8.21 -84.43
CA PRO A 6 29.16 -8.57 -83.14
C PRO A 6 30.17 -7.51 -82.65
N THR A 7 30.63 -7.63 -81.40
CA THR A 7 31.96 -7.17 -80.97
C THR A 7 32.38 -7.85 -79.66
N SER A 8 33.65 -8.18 -79.52
CA SER A 8 34.31 -8.55 -78.25
C SER A 8 35.80 -8.25 -78.39
N LEU A 9 36.41 -7.70 -77.34
CA LEU A 9 37.83 -7.32 -77.30
C LEU A 9 38.42 -7.75 -75.95
N LEU A 10 39.72 -8.09 -75.96
CA LEU A 10 40.41 -8.78 -74.87
C LEU A 10 41.87 -8.28 -74.84
N ALA A 11 42.36 -7.79 -73.70
CA ALA A 11 43.78 -7.46 -73.48
C ALA A 11 44.13 -7.46 -71.98
N LEU A 12 45.39 -7.80 -71.65
CA LEU A 12 45.87 -8.05 -70.27
C LEU A 12 46.53 -6.85 -69.57
N ALA A 13 46.82 -7.05 -68.27
CA ALA A 13 47.22 -6.06 -67.27
C ALA A 13 48.72 -5.70 -67.17
N LEU A 14 48.98 -4.52 -66.59
CA LEU A 14 50.03 -4.25 -65.60
C LEU A 14 49.57 -3.07 -64.68
N PRO A 15 50.15 -2.87 -63.48
CA PRO A 15 49.46 -2.21 -62.36
C PRO A 15 49.83 -0.73 -62.13
N ALA A 16 48.91 0.01 -61.50
CA ALA A 16 49.18 1.27 -60.82
C ALA A 16 48.31 1.38 -59.55
N ALA A 17 48.85 2.02 -58.50
CA ALA A 17 48.28 1.99 -57.15
C ALA A 17 47.03 2.88 -56.99
N LEU A 18 46.04 2.40 -56.23
CA LEU A 18 44.99 3.24 -55.64
C LEU A 18 44.77 2.91 -54.17
N LEU A 19 44.72 4.00 -53.40
CA LEU A 19 44.63 4.11 -51.94
C LEU A 19 43.60 3.16 -51.31
N HIS A 20 44.06 2.34 -50.35
CA HIS A 20 43.15 1.72 -49.37
C HIS A 20 42.61 2.81 -48.43
N GLY A 21 41.40 3.28 -48.71
CA GLY A 21 40.62 4.02 -47.72
C GLY A 21 40.35 3.10 -46.53
N CYS A 22 40.93 3.42 -45.38
CA CYS A 22 40.61 2.74 -44.12
C CYS A 22 39.16 3.04 -43.77
N ALA A 23 38.24 2.14 -44.15
CA ALA A 23 36.89 2.13 -43.62
C ALA A 23 36.98 1.88 -42.12
N SER A 24 36.88 2.94 -41.33
CA SER A 24 36.81 2.86 -39.88
C SER A 24 35.65 1.93 -39.52
N ALA A 25 35.95 0.90 -38.72
CA ALA A 25 34.92 0.05 -38.13
C ALA A 25 33.86 0.95 -37.45
N PRO A 26 32.56 0.58 -37.51
CA PRO A 26 31.51 1.36 -36.88
C PRO A 26 31.91 1.60 -35.42
N SER A 27 31.95 2.88 -35.03
CA SER A 27 32.32 3.28 -33.68
C SER A 27 31.44 2.53 -32.69
N ARG A 28 32.06 1.93 -31.66
CA ARG A 28 31.31 1.29 -30.57
C ARG A 28 30.22 2.27 -30.11
N PRO A 29 28.96 1.84 -29.96
CA PRO A 29 27.89 2.74 -29.54
C PRO A 29 28.33 3.42 -28.25
N ALA A 30 28.27 4.75 -28.24
CA ALA A 30 28.59 5.53 -27.06
C ALA A 30 27.64 5.11 -25.93
N ALA A 31 28.15 5.06 -24.70
CA ALA A 31 27.31 4.73 -23.56
C ALA A 31 26.13 5.73 -23.46
N GLU A 32 24.95 5.22 -23.15
CA GLU A 32 23.69 5.96 -23.19
C GLU A 32 23.03 6.02 -21.81
N LEU A 33 22.46 7.16 -21.46
CA LEU A 33 21.68 7.36 -20.25
C LEU A 33 20.28 7.84 -20.63
N ARG A 34 19.26 7.03 -20.35
CA ARG A 34 17.85 7.40 -20.48
C ARG A 34 17.31 7.91 -19.16
N VAL A 35 16.50 8.95 -19.20
CA VAL A 35 15.85 9.53 -18.03
C VAL A 35 14.38 9.73 -18.35
N ARG A 36 13.51 9.09 -17.58
CA ARG A 36 12.07 9.02 -17.83
C ARG A 36 11.30 9.57 -16.64
N ASN A 37 10.37 10.48 -16.91
CA ASN A 37 9.42 10.99 -15.93
C ASN A 37 8.13 10.16 -16.01
N ASN A 38 7.82 9.41 -14.96
CA ASN A 38 6.58 8.63 -14.87
C ASN A 38 5.46 9.38 -14.12
N HIS A 39 5.75 10.55 -13.52
CA HIS A 39 4.73 11.37 -12.90
C HIS A 39 3.85 12.08 -13.93
N GLU A 40 2.65 12.44 -13.50
CA GLU A 40 1.67 13.21 -14.29
C GLU A 40 1.97 14.72 -14.30
N LEU A 41 2.92 15.16 -13.47
CA LEU A 41 3.45 16.52 -13.43
C LEU A 41 4.72 16.62 -14.28
N ALA A 42 4.94 17.77 -14.93
CA ALA A 42 6.21 18.08 -15.57
C ALA A 42 7.32 18.19 -14.51
N TYR A 43 8.48 17.59 -14.76
CA TYR A 43 9.63 17.64 -13.87
C TYR A 43 10.78 18.43 -14.48
N ALA A 44 11.28 19.42 -13.75
CA ALA A 44 12.51 20.12 -14.08
C ALA A 44 13.39 20.21 -12.84
N GLY A 45 14.61 19.66 -12.89
CA GLY A 45 15.57 19.78 -11.80
C GLY A 45 16.59 18.63 -11.71
N PRO A 46 17.40 18.62 -10.64
CA PRO A 46 18.43 17.61 -10.43
C PRO A 46 17.87 16.25 -10.00
N VAL A 47 18.48 15.15 -10.44
CA VAL A 47 18.22 13.79 -9.94
C VAL A 47 19.56 13.09 -9.72
N GLN A 48 19.70 12.35 -8.62
CA GLN A 48 20.89 11.55 -8.31
C GLN A 48 20.51 10.08 -8.09
N PHE A 49 21.33 9.16 -8.60
CA PHE A 49 21.17 7.70 -8.47
C PHE A 49 22.51 6.98 -8.65
N ALA A 50 22.60 5.74 -8.18
CA ALA A 50 23.72 4.84 -8.45
C ALA A 50 23.60 4.21 -9.85
N THR A 51 24.72 4.00 -10.54
CA THR A 51 24.75 3.45 -11.91
C THR A 51 26.04 2.69 -12.21
N GLY A 52 25.94 1.69 -13.09
CA GLY A 52 27.10 0.99 -13.66
C GLY A 52 27.67 1.64 -14.93
N LEU A 53 27.14 2.80 -15.36
CA LEU A 53 27.66 3.53 -16.51
C LEU A 53 29.11 4.01 -16.30
N PRO A 54 29.93 4.09 -17.37
CA PRO A 54 31.29 4.59 -17.28
C PRO A 54 31.33 6.11 -16.98
N ASP A 55 32.25 6.52 -16.13
CA ASP A 55 32.49 7.93 -15.80
C ASP A 55 32.57 8.81 -17.06
N GLY A 56 31.77 9.87 -17.11
CA GLY A 56 31.65 10.73 -18.27
C GLY A 56 30.64 11.87 -18.10
N THR A 57 30.70 12.84 -19.00
CA THR A 57 29.58 13.77 -19.23
C THR A 57 28.68 13.19 -20.30
N TYR A 58 27.37 13.20 -20.04
CA TYR A 58 26.31 12.77 -20.95
C TYR A 58 25.42 13.97 -21.27
N ALA A 59 24.95 14.11 -22.50
CA ALA A 59 24.16 15.27 -22.90
C ALA A 59 23.10 14.95 -23.96
N ALA A 60 22.02 15.74 -23.93
CA ALA A 60 20.99 15.88 -24.94
C ALA A 60 20.49 17.34 -24.95
N PRO A 61 19.76 17.80 -25.98
CA PRO A 61 19.06 19.07 -25.90
C PRO A 61 18.16 19.12 -24.66
N GLY A 62 18.37 20.12 -23.78
CA GLY A 62 17.60 20.30 -22.55
C GLY A 62 17.95 19.36 -21.37
N ALA A 63 18.98 18.51 -21.48
CA ALA A 63 19.41 17.66 -20.37
C ALA A 63 20.93 17.38 -20.37
N VAL A 64 21.52 17.35 -19.17
CA VAL A 64 22.94 17.09 -18.96
C VAL A 64 23.15 16.21 -17.74
N ALA A 65 24.12 15.32 -17.79
CA ALA A 65 24.50 14.49 -16.67
C ALA A 65 26.02 14.31 -16.54
N GLU A 66 26.48 14.04 -15.33
CA GLU A 66 27.83 13.56 -15.04
C GLU A 66 27.74 12.26 -14.25
N VAL A 67 28.46 11.25 -14.73
CA VAL A 67 28.71 10.00 -14.02
C VAL A 67 30.13 10.08 -13.44
N ARG A 68 30.27 9.82 -12.14
CA ARG A 68 31.53 9.80 -11.40
C ARG A 68 31.48 8.72 -10.32
N GLY A 69 32.42 7.79 -10.32
CA GLY A 69 32.55 6.75 -9.28
C GLY A 69 31.26 5.95 -9.06
N GLY A 70 30.56 5.58 -10.14
CA GLY A 70 29.29 4.84 -10.07
C GLY A 70 28.08 5.64 -9.56
N THR A 71 28.20 6.97 -9.40
CA THR A 71 27.06 7.87 -9.13
C THR A 71 26.81 8.77 -10.32
N ALA A 72 25.56 8.87 -10.76
CA ALA A 72 25.13 9.85 -11.75
C ALA A 72 24.39 11.01 -11.08
N ARG A 73 24.71 12.23 -11.52
CA ARG A 73 23.90 13.42 -11.32
C ARG A 73 23.35 13.85 -12.67
N VAL A 74 22.05 14.06 -12.77
CA VAL A 74 21.33 14.52 -13.97
C VAL A 74 20.66 15.85 -13.66
N VAL A 75 20.66 16.80 -14.59
CA VAL A 75 19.66 17.87 -14.66
C VAL A 75 18.89 17.69 -15.96
N ALA A 76 17.57 17.58 -15.86
CA ALA A 76 16.69 17.38 -17.01
C ALA A 76 15.41 18.19 -16.85
N SER A 77 14.80 18.55 -17.99
CA SER A 77 13.43 19.04 -18.08
C SER A 77 12.60 18.02 -18.87
N LEU A 78 11.56 17.48 -18.24
CA LEU A 78 10.79 16.34 -18.70
C LEU A 78 9.30 16.66 -18.59
N ALA A 79 8.58 16.60 -19.71
CA ALA A 79 7.12 16.60 -19.69
C ALA A 79 6.58 15.32 -19.00
N PRO A 80 5.30 15.27 -18.59
CA PRO A 80 4.67 14.06 -18.08
C PRO A 80 4.83 12.89 -19.06
N GLY A 81 5.25 11.72 -18.57
CA GLY A 81 5.47 10.52 -19.39
C GLY A 81 6.67 10.58 -20.36
N ALA A 82 7.43 11.68 -20.40
CA ALA A 82 8.52 11.87 -21.36
C ALA A 82 9.80 11.09 -20.99
N GLU A 83 10.58 10.73 -22.00
CA GLU A 83 11.90 10.11 -21.88
C GLU A 83 12.91 10.90 -22.71
N LEU A 84 14.09 11.16 -22.14
CA LEU A 84 15.24 11.72 -22.85
C LEU A 84 16.40 10.72 -22.85
N ALA A 85 17.03 10.53 -24.01
CA ALA A 85 18.25 9.74 -24.16
C ALA A 85 19.46 10.68 -24.30
N LEU A 86 20.40 10.60 -23.36
CA LEU A 86 21.64 11.37 -23.31
C LEU A 86 22.80 10.47 -23.75
N ALA A 87 23.57 10.90 -24.75
CA ALA A 87 24.77 10.19 -25.19
C ALA A 87 26.00 10.67 -24.40
N ARG A 88 26.96 9.77 -24.12
CA ARG A 88 28.26 10.14 -23.51
C ARG A 88 29.10 10.99 -24.48
N VAL A 89 29.28 12.26 -24.14
CA VAL A 89 30.01 13.27 -24.96
C VAL A 89 31.47 13.50 -24.53
N GLY A 90 31.95 12.81 -23.49
CA GLY A 90 33.36 12.90 -23.07
C GLY A 90 33.59 12.49 -21.62
N PRO A 91 34.82 12.74 -21.09
CA PRO A 91 35.10 12.59 -19.66
C PRO A 91 34.34 13.65 -18.82
N PRO A 92 34.17 13.44 -17.50
CA PRO A 92 33.48 14.39 -16.62
C PRO A 92 34.17 15.77 -16.58
N ARG A 93 33.41 16.86 -16.77
CA ARG A 93 33.95 18.23 -16.94
C ARG A 93 33.97 19.07 -15.66
N GLY A 94 33.16 18.73 -14.65
CA GLY A 94 33.10 19.41 -13.35
C GLY A 94 32.47 20.80 -13.36
N ARG A 95 31.94 21.20 -14.52
CA ARG A 95 31.24 22.48 -14.74
C ARG A 95 29.88 22.32 -15.41
N SER A 96 29.53 21.11 -15.87
CA SER A 96 28.31 20.81 -16.65
C SER A 96 26.99 21.23 -16.02
N PHE A 97 26.96 21.55 -14.72
CA PHE A 97 25.76 21.99 -14.01
C PHE A 97 25.76 23.47 -13.64
N ARG A 98 26.84 24.22 -13.91
CA ARG A 98 27.02 25.59 -13.38
C ARG A 98 26.50 26.69 -14.30
N ASP A 99 26.17 26.35 -15.54
CA ASP A 99 25.65 27.31 -16.51
C ASP A 99 24.19 27.67 -16.18
N GLY A 100 23.89 28.96 -16.09
CA GLY A 100 22.55 29.48 -15.81
C GLY A 100 22.57 30.72 -14.89
N PRO A 101 21.39 31.25 -14.53
CA PRO A 101 21.26 32.46 -13.73
C PRO A 101 21.63 32.27 -12.24
N PHE A 102 21.46 31.08 -11.67
CA PHE A 102 21.65 30.86 -10.24
C PHE A 102 23.11 30.56 -9.88
N ALA A 103 23.60 31.17 -8.82
CA ALA A 103 24.93 30.89 -8.26
C ALA A 103 24.93 30.97 -6.73
N LEU A 104 25.82 30.18 -6.12
CA LEU A 104 26.18 30.29 -4.71
C LEU A 104 27.59 30.86 -4.59
N ALA A 105 27.79 31.81 -3.67
CA ALA A 105 29.10 32.25 -3.25
C ALA A 105 29.27 32.02 -1.74
N ALA A 106 30.38 31.39 -1.33
CA ALA A 106 30.69 31.23 0.08
C ALA A 106 31.37 32.49 0.63
N GLU A 107 30.84 33.02 1.73
CA GLU A 107 31.37 34.20 2.42
C GLU A 107 31.41 33.93 3.92
N GLY A 108 32.59 33.67 4.47
CA GLY A 108 32.73 33.19 5.85
C GLY A 108 31.92 31.90 6.06
N GLY A 109 31.06 31.88 7.08
CA GLY A 109 30.16 30.75 7.37
C GLY A 109 28.89 30.67 6.52
N ARG A 110 28.54 31.72 5.74
CA ARG A 110 27.28 31.78 4.98
C ARG A 110 27.47 31.43 3.50
N LEU A 111 26.36 31.11 2.84
CA LEU A 111 26.25 30.99 1.39
C LEU A 111 25.33 32.09 0.84
N ASP A 112 25.91 33.04 0.11
CA ASP A 112 25.17 34.05 -0.65
C ASP A 112 24.40 33.37 -1.80
N LEU A 113 23.11 33.65 -1.90
CA LEU A 113 22.26 33.28 -3.02
C LEU A 113 22.31 34.41 -4.06
N ARG A 114 22.64 34.08 -5.32
CA ARG A 114 22.66 35.06 -6.42
C ARG A 114 21.85 34.59 -7.62
N TRP A 115 21.17 35.53 -8.27
CA TRP A 115 20.43 35.31 -9.51
C TRP A 115 20.85 36.36 -10.54
N GLU A 116 21.30 35.93 -11.72
CA GLU A 116 21.88 36.78 -12.78
C GLU A 116 23.03 37.66 -12.25
N GLY A 117 23.83 37.10 -11.34
CA GLY A 117 24.93 37.78 -10.64
C GLY A 117 24.50 38.78 -9.56
N ARG A 118 23.20 39.10 -9.44
CA ARG A 118 22.66 40.00 -8.42
C ARG A 118 22.44 39.28 -7.09
N PRO A 119 22.64 39.93 -5.93
CA PRO A 119 22.26 39.37 -4.64
C PRO A 119 20.75 39.09 -4.57
N LEU A 120 20.38 37.89 -4.16
CA LEU A 120 18.99 37.47 -3.91
C LEU A 120 18.74 37.24 -2.42
N GLY A 121 19.74 36.76 -1.69
CA GLY A 121 19.57 36.36 -0.30
C GLY A 121 20.80 35.66 0.28
N ALA A 122 20.62 35.02 1.43
CA ALA A 122 21.65 34.22 2.08
C ALA A 122 21.06 32.95 2.71
N LEU A 123 21.89 31.91 2.77
CA LEU A 123 21.65 30.66 3.47
C LEU A 123 22.70 30.50 4.58
N GLU A 124 22.22 30.26 5.80
CA GLU A 124 23.04 29.97 6.98
C GLU A 124 22.53 28.71 7.69
N LEU A 125 23.45 27.93 8.26
CA LEU A 125 23.14 26.77 9.08
C LEU A 125 23.50 27.07 10.54
N GLY A 126 22.63 26.70 11.46
CA GLY A 126 22.82 26.73 12.90
C GLY A 126 22.54 25.36 13.50
N LEU A 127 23.25 25.01 14.57
CA LEU A 127 22.87 23.91 15.46
C LEU A 127 22.44 24.52 16.79
N LEU A 128 21.29 24.07 17.30
CA LEU A 128 20.77 24.39 18.64
C LEU A 128 20.72 23.09 19.46
N VAL A 129 21.38 23.11 20.62
CA VAL A 129 21.36 22.03 21.61
C VAL A 129 20.92 22.61 22.95
N ARG A 130 19.87 22.04 23.55
CA ARG A 130 19.37 22.47 24.86
C ARG A 130 19.20 21.25 25.79
N PRO A 131 20.14 21.02 26.72
CA PRO A 131 20.04 19.95 27.71
C PRO A 131 18.80 20.11 28.60
N GLY A 132 18.12 19.00 28.90
CA GLY A 132 17.07 18.91 29.92
C GLY A 132 15.76 19.67 29.65
N THR A 133 15.49 20.13 28.42
CA THR A 133 14.29 20.93 28.09
C THR A 133 13.83 20.70 26.65
N THR A 134 12.55 20.97 26.37
CA THR A 134 12.03 21.24 25.02
C THR A 134 12.49 22.60 24.52
N ALA A 135 12.34 22.83 23.21
CA ALA A 135 12.12 24.13 22.62
C ALA A 135 10.96 24.02 21.62
N GLY A 136 10.17 25.09 21.45
CA GLY A 136 9.33 25.29 20.25
C GLY A 136 10.03 26.23 19.25
N PRO A 137 9.63 26.29 17.97
CA PRO A 137 10.21 27.16 16.95
C PRO A 137 10.35 28.63 17.36
N GLU A 138 9.37 29.13 18.12
CA GLU A 138 9.32 30.44 18.74
C GLU A 138 10.48 30.69 19.74
N GLU A 139 11.01 29.64 20.37
CA GLU A 139 12.23 29.66 21.19
C GLU A 139 13.50 29.39 20.36
N VAL A 140 13.38 28.66 19.25
CA VAL A 140 14.50 28.34 18.34
C VAL A 140 15.04 29.58 17.64
N VAL A 141 14.17 30.48 17.16
CA VAL A 141 14.59 31.67 16.40
C VAL A 141 15.43 32.66 17.24
N PRO A 142 15.05 33.06 18.46
CA PRO A 142 15.91 33.86 19.34
C PRO A 142 17.24 33.17 19.69
N GLY A 143 17.22 31.84 19.81
CA GLY A 143 18.40 31.00 20.07
C GLY A 143 19.33 30.80 18.87
N PHE A 144 18.89 31.10 17.65
CA PHE A 144 19.67 30.83 16.44
C PHE A 144 21.00 31.56 16.41
N ARG A 145 22.10 30.81 16.20
CA ARG A 145 23.43 31.35 15.92
C ARG A 145 24.03 30.58 14.74
N PRO A 146 24.51 31.24 13.66
CA PRO A 146 25.21 30.57 12.57
C PRO A 146 26.40 29.73 13.07
N LEU A 147 26.71 28.64 12.38
CA LEU A 147 27.92 27.84 12.57
C LEU A 147 29.13 28.49 11.85
N ASP A 148 30.34 28.36 12.40
CA ASP A 148 31.60 28.74 11.73
C ASP A 148 31.97 27.69 10.65
N LEU A 149 31.14 27.60 9.61
CA LEU A 149 31.29 26.62 8.53
C LEU A 149 32.39 27.06 7.55
N ARG A 150 33.47 26.28 7.48
CA ARG A 150 34.60 26.58 6.60
C ARG A 150 34.42 25.96 5.21
N TRP A 151 33.77 26.71 4.33
CA TRP A 151 33.45 26.26 2.98
C TRP A 151 34.70 26.09 2.09
N THR A 152 34.87 24.88 1.56
CA THR A 152 35.91 24.48 0.62
C THR A 152 35.26 24.01 -0.69
N ALA A 153 35.55 24.69 -1.78
CA ALA A 153 35.08 24.30 -3.11
C ALA A 153 35.89 23.10 -3.65
N GLN A 154 35.18 22.04 -4.05
CA GLN A 154 35.75 20.88 -4.71
C GLN A 154 35.94 21.15 -6.23
N PRO A 155 36.78 20.38 -6.94
CA PRO A 155 36.99 20.55 -8.39
C PRO A 155 35.70 20.43 -9.22
N ASP A 156 34.73 19.61 -8.78
CA ASP A 156 33.41 19.46 -9.43
C ASP A 156 32.43 20.60 -9.11
N GLY A 157 32.78 21.51 -8.20
CA GLY A 157 31.95 22.63 -7.78
C GLY A 157 31.09 22.36 -6.55
N THR A 158 31.12 21.14 -6.02
CA THR A 158 30.52 20.83 -4.71
C THR A 158 31.20 21.71 -3.65
N LEU A 159 30.43 22.39 -2.81
CA LEU A 159 30.94 23.06 -1.62
C LEU A 159 30.87 22.07 -0.45
N ARG A 160 31.93 21.98 0.34
CA ARG A 160 31.94 21.20 1.60
C ARG A 160 32.36 22.09 2.75
N ALA A 161 31.75 21.93 3.91
CA ALA A 161 32.16 22.59 5.14
C ALA A 161 32.01 21.65 6.34
N GLU A 162 32.77 21.91 7.39
CA GLU A 162 32.52 21.35 8.71
C GLU A 162 32.55 22.42 9.79
N ALA A 163 31.83 22.17 10.89
CA ALA A 163 31.86 22.93 12.12
C ALA A 163 31.62 22.00 13.32
N ARG A 164 32.10 22.37 14.50
CA ARG A 164 31.84 21.66 15.75
C ARG A 164 31.09 22.58 16.72
N ARG A 165 30.06 22.05 17.38
CA ARG A 165 29.27 22.76 18.39
C ARG A 165 28.61 21.76 19.34
N ASP A 166 28.65 22.04 20.65
CA ASP A 166 27.86 21.36 21.69
C ASP A 166 27.95 19.81 21.66
N GLY A 167 29.14 19.28 21.38
CA GLY A 167 29.41 17.83 21.31
C GLY A 167 29.09 17.17 19.97
N PHE A 168 28.72 17.95 18.95
CA PHE A 168 28.42 17.48 17.60
C PHE A 168 29.40 18.01 16.56
N LEU A 169 29.76 17.14 15.61
CA LEU A 169 30.32 17.48 14.32
C LEU A 169 29.19 17.66 13.31
N VAL A 170 29.16 18.82 12.66
CA VAL A 170 28.24 19.15 11.56
C VAL A 170 29.05 19.19 10.27
N GLN A 171 28.75 18.32 9.31
CA GLN A 171 29.38 18.32 7.98
C GLN A 171 28.32 18.65 6.91
N ALA A 172 28.54 19.74 6.18
CA ALA A 172 27.64 20.19 5.12
C ALA A 172 28.25 19.91 3.74
N THR A 173 27.44 19.44 2.81
CA THR A 173 27.78 19.28 1.38
C THR A 173 26.68 19.93 0.56
N VAL A 174 27.05 20.85 -0.34
CA VAL A 174 26.12 21.61 -1.18
C VAL A 174 26.52 21.47 -2.65
N VAL A 175 25.58 21.10 -3.50
CA VAL A 175 25.75 21.06 -4.96
C VAL A 175 24.83 22.09 -5.58
N ALA A 176 25.40 23.11 -6.23
CA ALA A 176 24.66 24.15 -6.94
C ALA A 176 24.48 23.79 -8.42
N TYR A 177 23.28 24.07 -8.94
CA TYR A 177 22.89 23.86 -10.32
C TYR A 177 22.38 25.19 -10.89
N GLY A 178 23.05 25.72 -11.92
CA GLY A 178 22.87 27.08 -12.44
C GLY A 178 21.47 27.39 -12.96
N GLY A 179 20.68 26.36 -13.32
CA GLY A 179 19.28 26.53 -13.69
C GLY A 179 18.32 26.87 -12.53
N GLY A 180 18.78 26.91 -11.28
CA GLY A 180 17.98 27.33 -10.13
C GLY A 180 17.85 26.33 -8.99
N TRP A 181 18.84 25.49 -8.71
CA TRP A 181 18.77 24.54 -7.59
C TRP A 181 20.02 24.48 -6.73
N ALA A 182 19.86 24.21 -5.43
CA ALA A 182 20.93 23.79 -4.53
C ALA A 182 20.47 22.56 -3.74
N ASP A 183 21.12 21.42 -3.97
CA ASP A 183 20.90 20.20 -3.18
C ASP A 183 21.90 20.18 -2.02
N VAL A 184 21.37 20.03 -0.80
CA VAL A 184 22.13 20.13 0.45
C VAL A 184 22.00 18.83 1.25
N ARG A 185 23.13 18.31 1.70
CA ARG A 185 23.21 17.24 2.71
C ARG A 185 23.95 17.77 3.93
N THR A 186 23.36 17.61 5.11
CA THR A 186 24.00 17.91 6.39
C THR A 186 24.06 16.64 7.22
N ARG A 187 25.28 16.18 7.52
CA ARG A 187 25.52 15.09 8.45
C ARG A 187 25.78 15.66 9.83
N LEU A 188 24.99 15.25 10.81
CA LEU A 188 25.26 15.45 12.23
C LEU A 188 25.90 14.17 12.78
N THR A 189 26.96 14.28 13.57
CA THR A 189 27.59 13.16 14.28
C THR A 189 27.81 13.55 15.74
N ARG A 190 27.39 12.71 16.70
CA ARG A 190 27.70 12.91 18.12
C ARG A 190 29.16 12.51 18.38
N GLU A 191 30.02 13.46 18.73
CA GLU A 191 31.45 13.20 19.00
C GLU A 191 31.72 12.92 20.50
N ASP A 192 30.92 13.53 21.40
CA ASP A 192 31.04 13.35 22.86
C ASP A 192 30.32 12.08 23.38
N GLY A 193 30.46 11.80 24.67
CA GLY A 193 29.78 10.69 25.37
C GLY A 193 28.74 11.13 26.41
N ALA A 194 28.12 12.30 26.27
CA ALA A 194 27.11 12.75 27.23
C ALA A 194 25.74 12.13 26.95
N GLU A 195 25.25 11.38 27.95
CA GLU A 195 23.99 10.61 27.91
C GLU A 195 22.76 11.40 28.40
N ALA A 196 22.93 12.69 28.74
CA ALA A 196 21.82 13.52 29.21
C ALA A 196 20.85 13.85 28.06
N PRO A 197 19.52 13.69 28.25
CA PRO A 197 18.49 14.23 27.37
C PRO A 197 18.74 15.68 26.94
N ALA A 198 18.62 15.95 25.64
CA ALA A 198 18.70 17.30 25.08
C ALA A 198 17.76 17.44 23.88
N TYR A 199 17.14 18.61 23.74
CA TYR A 199 16.57 19.02 22.46
C TYR A 199 17.72 19.33 21.50
N VAL A 200 17.66 18.79 20.27
CA VAL A 200 18.69 18.97 19.24
C VAL A 200 17.99 19.30 17.93
N ALA A 201 18.29 20.47 17.35
CA ALA A 201 17.75 20.87 16.06
C ALA A 201 18.80 21.50 15.13
N LEU A 202 18.79 21.08 13.87
CA LEU A 202 19.48 21.78 12.79
C LEU A 202 18.54 22.87 12.25
N VAL A 203 18.99 24.12 12.31
CA VAL A 203 18.22 25.27 11.87
C VAL A 203 18.84 25.80 10.58
N ARG A 204 18.04 25.86 9.50
CA ARG A 204 18.41 26.49 8.24
C ARG A 204 17.74 27.86 8.20
N ARG A 205 18.52 28.94 8.13
CA ARG A 205 18.00 30.29 7.90
C ARG A 205 18.18 30.64 6.43
N VAL A 206 17.07 30.91 5.75
CA VAL A 206 17.04 31.44 4.38
C VAL A 206 16.49 32.86 4.44
N THR A 207 17.33 33.85 4.14
CA THR A 207 16.94 35.26 4.13
C THR A 207 16.82 35.73 2.69
N THR A 208 15.65 36.22 2.28
CA THR A 208 15.40 36.81 0.96
C THR A 208 14.59 38.10 1.11
N PRO A 209 15.14 39.28 0.77
CA PRO A 209 14.44 40.55 0.96
C PRO A 209 13.09 40.60 0.25
N GLY A 210 12.05 41.08 0.94
CA GLY A 210 10.70 41.14 0.41
C GLY A 210 10.04 39.77 0.27
N ALA A 211 10.35 38.82 1.14
CA ALA A 211 9.70 37.51 1.16
C ALA A 211 8.17 37.67 1.32
N GLY A 212 7.37 36.96 0.55
CA GLY A 212 5.90 37.09 0.58
C GLY A 212 5.19 35.93 -0.08
N ALA A 213 3.86 35.92 -0.02
CA ALA A 213 2.99 34.90 -0.62
C ALA A 213 3.51 33.46 -0.37
N ALA A 214 3.79 33.16 0.90
CA ALA A 214 4.29 31.85 1.29
C ALA A 214 3.13 30.84 1.39
N SER A 215 3.41 29.59 1.06
CA SER A 215 2.57 28.44 1.36
C SER A 215 3.45 27.24 1.70
N LEU A 216 2.90 26.26 2.39
CA LEU A 216 3.64 25.05 2.76
C LEU A 216 2.76 23.81 2.63
N ARG A 217 3.41 22.67 2.42
CA ARG A 217 2.78 21.36 2.55
C ARG A 217 3.22 20.73 3.86
N PHE A 218 2.28 20.48 4.76
CA PHE A 218 2.49 19.84 6.06
C PHE A 218 1.68 18.55 6.09
N ASN A 219 2.35 17.41 6.30
CA ASN A 219 1.74 16.09 6.37
C ASN A 219 0.77 15.79 5.20
N GLY A 220 1.17 16.14 3.98
CA GLY A 220 0.36 15.93 2.79
C GLY A 220 -0.61 17.06 2.44
N ARG A 221 -1.07 17.86 3.43
CA ARG A 221 -2.03 18.97 3.25
C ARG A 221 -1.32 20.28 2.94
N VAL A 222 -1.91 21.15 2.13
CA VAL A 222 -1.33 22.47 1.76
C VAL A 222 -2.01 23.57 2.58
N PHE A 223 -1.20 24.47 3.13
CA PHE A 223 -1.61 25.60 3.97
C PHE A 223 -1.03 26.91 3.42
N ASP A 224 -1.80 27.99 3.53
CA ASP A 224 -1.31 29.35 3.29
C ASP A 224 -0.46 29.84 4.46
N GLY A 225 0.60 30.58 4.17
CA GLY A 225 1.54 31.10 5.16
C GLY A 225 2.88 30.34 5.22
N ALA A 226 3.77 30.85 6.06
CA ALA A 226 5.11 30.30 6.26
C ALA A 226 5.29 29.57 7.60
N GLU A 227 4.33 29.72 8.51
CA GLU A 227 4.38 29.18 9.86
C GLU A 227 3.75 27.80 9.86
N SER A 228 4.42 26.80 10.43
CA SER A 228 3.83 25.47 10.56
C SER A 228 2.55 25.54 11.41
N PRO A 229 1.46 24.88 11.01
CA PRO A 229 0.19 24.95 11.72
C PRO A 229 0.33 24.50 13.17
N SER A 230 -0.44 25.13 14.07
CA SER A 230 -0.58 24.69 15.46
C SER A 230 -1.52 23.50 15.64
N ASP A 231 -2.19 23.07 14.57
CA ASP A 231 -3.08 21.91 14.59
C ASP A 231 -2.27 20.61 14.66
N TRP A 232 -2.32 19.99 15.84
CA TRP A 232 -1.65 18.74 16.13
C TRP A 232 -2.49 17.57 15.61
N ASP A 233 -1.98 16.87 14.60
CA ASP A 233 -2.60 15.61 14.18
C ASP A 233 -2.37 14.53 15.25
N ARG A 234 -3.42 13.76 15.55
CA ARG A 234 -3.39 12.76 16.65
C ARG A 234 -2.37 11.66 16.39
N ASP A 235 -2.07 11.40 15.12
CA ASP A 235 -1.20 10.31 14.66
C ASP A 235 0.14 10.79 14.06
N PHE A 236 0.73 11.79 14.72
CA PHE A 236 1.98 12.45 14.31
C PHE A 236 3.19 11.51 14.13
N TRP A 237 3.18 10.29 14.70
CA TRP A 237 4.24 9.27 14.58
C TRP A 237 4.65 9.01 13.12
N TYR A 238 3.66 8.84 12.24
CA TYR A 238 3.83 8.50 10.81
C TYR A 238 4.30 9.65 9.93
N THR A 239 4.54 10.82 10.51
CA THR A 239 4.60 12.08 9.77
C THR A 239 5.83 12.89 10.18
N ARG A 240 6.22 13.85 9.34
CA ARG A 240 7.43 14.66 9.54
C ARG A 240 7.17 16.16 9.64
N GLY A 241 5.93 16.61 9.64
CA GLY A 241 5.60 18.01 9.50
C GLY A 241 5.77 18.51 8.06
N VAL A 242 6.64 19.49 7.85
CA VAL A 242 6.76 20.21 6.56
C VAL A 242 7.48 19.37 5.50
N ASP A 243 6.74 19.01 4.44
CA ASP A 243 7.27 18.38 3.23
C ASP A 243 8.02 19.37 2.35
N TRP A 244 7.41 20.54 2.12
CA TRP A 244 8.00 21.69 1.43
C TRP A 244 7.36 23.00 1.90
N ILE A 245 8.10 24.10 1.74
CA ILE A 245 7.62 25.48 1.87
C ILE A 245 8.03 26.27 0.62
N SER A 246 7.11 27.00 0.01
CA SER A 246 7.40 27.92 -1.10
C SER A 246 7.03 29.36 -0.75
N TRP A 247 7.68 30.31 -1.42
CA TRP A 247 7.45 31.75 -1.23
C TRP A 247 7.91 32.54 -2.46
N LYS A 248 7.52 33.82 -2.52
CA LYS A 248 7.99 34.79 -3.50
C LYS A 248 9.08 35.68 -2.92
N ALA A 249 10.08 36.02 -3.73
CA ALA A 249 11.01 37.11 -3.50
C ALA A 249 11.14 37.93 -4.81
N GLY A 250 10.47 39.08 -4.87
CA GLY A 250 10.30 39.84 -6.10
C GLY A 250 9.62 39.00 -7.21
N ALA A 251 10.27 38.89 -8.37
CA ALA A 251 9.77 38.11 -9.50
C ALA A 251 10.05 36.59 -9.42
N LEU A 252 10.79 36.12 -8.41
CA LEU A 252 11.13 34.70 -8.27
C LEU A 252 10.19 33.98 -7.30
N SER A 253 9.76 32.77 -7.68
CA SER A 253 9.38 31.72 -6.72
C SER A 253 10.63 31.04 -6.18
N LEU A 254 10.61 30.73 -4.89
CA LEU A 254 11.54 29.83 -4.24
C LEU A 254 10.74 28.71 -3.56
N ALA A 255 11.32 27.51 -3.49
CA ALA A 255 10.80 26.41 -2.69
C ALA A 255 11.95 25.73 -1.95
N ALA A 256 11.75 25.44 -0.67
CA ALA A 256 12.61 24.59 0.13
C ALA A 256 11.89 23.26 0.37
N VAL A 257 12.53 22.16 -0.03
CA VAL A 257 11.95 20.81 -0.05
C VAL A 257 12.78 19.91 0.85
N ASN A 258 12.13 19.21 1.78
CA ASN A 258 12.80 18.32 2.71
C ASN A 258 12.90 16.90 2.14
N GLY A 259 14.02 16.21 2.40
CA GLY A 259 14.15 14.76 2.24
C GLY A 259 13.63 14.03 3.47
N PHE A 260 13.13 12.81 3.32
CA PHE A 260 12.59 12.04 4.44
C PHE A 260 13.75 11.40 5.21
N THR A 261 14.22 12.13 6.23
CA THR A 261 15.35 11.68 7.06
C THR A 261 14.80 10.78 8.16
N PRO A 262 15.19 9.49 8.25
CA PRO A 262 14.75 8.63 9.32
C PRO A 262 15.12 9.18 10.70
N ALA A 263 14.24 9.00 11.68
CA ALA A 263 14.55 9.40 13.05
C ALA A 263 15.62 8.47 13.68
N PRO A 264 16.39 8.97 14.66
CA PRO A 264 17.30 8.13 15.43
C PRO A 264 16.56 7.08 16.25
N THR A 265 17.17 5.89 16.38
CA THR A 265 16.66 4.81 17.23
C THR A 265 17.33 4.79 18.59
N VAL A 266 16.59 4.36 19.61
CA VAL A 266 16.90 4.54 21.03
C VAL A 266 17.03 3.18 21.70
N ARG A 267 17.98 3.02 22.64
CA ARG A 267 18.14 1.75 23.36
C ARG A 267 17.50 1.83 24.73
N ARG A 268 16.56 0.92 25.00
CA ARG A 268 15.84 0.80 26.28
C ARG A 268 15.71 -0.67 26.66
N ASP A 269 16.03 -1.00 27.91
CA ASP A 269 15.88 -2.36 28.47
C ASP A 269 16.56 -3.44 27.58
N GLY A 270 17.66 -3.07 26.93
CA GLY A 270 18.43 -3.89 25.99
C GLY A 270 17.96 -3.84 24.53
N VAL A 271 16.70 -3.47 24.28
CA VAL A 271 16.01 -3.43 22.97
C VAL A 271 16.22 -2.09 22.28
N TRP A 272 16.34 -2.08 20.95
CA TRP A 272 16.29 -0.86 20.14
C TRP A 272 14.84 -0.55 19.73
N LYS A 273 14.38 0.67 20.00
CA LYS A 273 13.04 1.18 19.64
C LYS A 273 13.16 2.51 18.91
N ASP A 274 12.06 3.00 18.34
CA ASP A 274 12.06 4.30 17.70
C ASP A 274 12.27 5.45 18.69
N GLY A 275 12.74 6.57 18.14
CA GLY A 275 12.76 7.85 18.83
C GLY A 275 11.37 8.48 18.91
N SER A 276 11.34 9.80 18.98
CA SER A 276 10.09 10.55 19.19
C SER A 276 9.17 10.64 17.96
N HIS A 277 9.63 10.17 16.79
CA HIS A 277 8.95 10.21 15.49
C HIS A 277 9.54 9.11 14.58
N PHE A 278 8.90 8.78 13.45
CA PHE A 278 9.52 7.91 12.43
C PHE A 278 10.55 8.63 11.54
N TYR A 279 10.40 9.96 11.44
CA TYR A 279 11.29 10.85 10.69
C TYR A 279 11.72 12.04 11.55
N VAL A 280 12.84 12.66 11.22
CA VAL A 280 13.22 13.98 11.76
C VAL A 280 12.08 14.97 11.51
N TRP A 281 11.68 15.72 12.54
CA TRP A 281 10.49 16.57 12.48
C TRP A 281 10.84 17.95 11.90
N GLU A 282 10.15 18.34 10.84
CA GLU A 282 10.41 19.52 10.03
C GLU A 282 9.37 20.61 10.34
N ARG A 283 9.83 21.76 10.85
CA ARG A 283 9.00 22.92 11.16
C ARG A 283 9.52 24.18 10.47
N THR A 284 8.64 25.14 10.29
CA THR A 284 8.92 26.43 9.66
C THR A 284 8.39 27.59 10.50
N LEU A 285 9.18 28.65 10.59
CA LEU A 285 8.78 29.94 11.15
C LEU A 285 9.32 31.09 10.30
N ARG A 286 8.60 32.21 10.25
CA ARG A 286 9.04 33.43 9.60
C ARG A 286 9.38 34.51 10.63
N SER A 287 10.45 35.26 10.41
CA SER A 287 10.74 36.49 11.14
C SER A 287 11.33 37.54 10.19
N GLY A 288 10.54 38.54 9.82
CA GLY A 288 10.92 39.55 8.82
C GLY A 288 11.10 38.93 7.43
N ASP A 289 12.27 39.14 6.83
CA ASP A 289 12.68 38.55 5.54
C ASP A 289 13.37 37.17 5.66
N ALA A 290 13.49 36.64 6.88
CA ALA A 290 14.10 35.35 7.15
C ALA A 290 13.03 34.26 7.37
N LEU A 291 13.17 33.16 6.62
CA LEU A 291 12.51 31.88 6.88
C LEU A 291 13.48 30.97 7.63
N TYR A 292 12.98 30.36 8.70
CA TYR A 292 13.69 29.40 9.52
C TYR A 292 13.07 28.03 9.30
N LEU A 293 13.84 27.10 8.76
CA LEU A 293 13.45 25.71 8.62
C LEU A 293 14.19 24.90 9.69
N VAL A 294 13.45 24.38 10.65
CA VAL A 294 13.95 23.67 11.83
C VAL A 294 13.76 22.18 11.62
N SER A 295 14.86 21.43 11.55
CA SER A 295 14.86 19.97 11.58
C SER A 295 15.12 19.53 13.02
N GLU A 296 14.08 19.15 13.75
CA GLU A 296 14.13 18.68 15.13
C GLU A 296 14.54 17.20 15.13
N VAL A 297 15.79 16.95 15.56
CA VAL A 297 16.43 15.63 15.58
C VAL A 297 16.19 14.91 16.91
N ALA A 298 15.97 15.68 17.98
CA ALA A 298 15.50 15.20 19.28
C ALA A 298 14.56 16.25 19.93
N GLY A 299 13.40 15.80 20.41
CA GLY A 299 12.24 16.63 20.82
C GLY A 299 11.36 17.04 19.62
N PRO A 300 10.08 17.44 19.81
CA PRO A 300 9.32 17.75 21.05
C PRO A 300 8.59 16.50 21.60
N ASN A 301 7.46 16.47 22.35
CA ASN A 301 6.47 17.44 22.88
C ASN A 301 5.87 16.93 24.24
N PRO A 302 5.71 17.74 25.31
CA PRO A 302 5.17 17.30 26.62
C PRO A 302 3.73 16.74 26.62
N GLU A 303 2.90 17.07 25.63
CA GLU A 303 1.57 16.46 25.49
C GLU A 303 1.64 14.97 25.14
N GLN A 304 2.72 14.50 24.51
CA GLN A 304 2.93 13.09 24.16
C GLN A 304 3.05 12.21 25.41
N ALA A 305 3.61 12.74 26.49
CA ALA A 305 3.69 12.07 27.79
C ALA A 305 2.31 11.84 28.43
N LYS A 306 1.23 12.41 27.87
CA LYS A 306 -0.16 12.18 28.28
C LYS A 306 -0.87 11.12 27.42
N SER A 307 -0.28 10.68 26.30
CA SER A 307 -0.85 9.62 25.48
C SER A 307 -0.79 8.27 26.18
N ARG A 308 -1.86 7.48 26.07
CA ARG A 308 -2.00 6.17 26.73
C ARG A 308 -1.78 4.97 25.82
N SER A 309 -1.86 5.13 24.49
CA SER A 309 -1.67 4.03 23.53
C SER A 309 -0.19 3.72 23.34
N THR A 310 0.60 4.72 22.98
CA THR A 310 2.05 4.57 22.75
C THR A 310 2.79 5.73 23.44
N PRO A 311 3.44 5.51 24.60
CA PRO A 311 4.16 6.57 25.30
C PRO A 311 5.49 6.85 24.58
N ILE A 312 5.48 7.85 23.69
CA ILE A 312 6.71 8.36 23.08
C ILE A 312 7.62 8.96 24.15
N LEU A 313 8.90 8.62 24.09
CA LEU A 313 9.92 9.25 24.90
C LEU A 313 10.25 10.63 24.30
N PRO A 314 10.06 11.74 25.03
CA PRO A 314 10.26 13.08 24.47
C PRO A 314 11.73 13.40 24.16
N TYR A 315 12.66 12.61 24.73
CA TYR A 315 14.09 12.69 24.40
C TYR A 315 14.73 11.31 24.59
N ALA A 316 15.50 10.90 23.60
CA ALA A 316 16.62 9.99 23.80
C ALA A 316 17.90 10.70 23.34
N PRO A 317 19.01 10.58 24.08
CA PRO A 317 20.28 11.10 23.63
C PRO A 317 20.75 10.32 22.39
N LEU A 318 21.28 11.02 21.40
CA LEU A 318 22.13 10.38 20.39
C LEU A 318 23.37 9.81 21.08
N GLN A 319 23.68 8.55 20.83
CA GLN A 319 24.88 7.91 21.38
C GLN A 319 26.13 8.40 20.65
N ARG A 320 27.29 8.29 21.31
CA ARG A 320 28.58 8.63 20.70
C ARG A 320 28.78 7.84 19.40
N GLY A 321 29.00 8.54 18.30
CA GLY A 321 29.15 7.96 16.97
C GLY A 321 27.85 7.77 16.18
N ASP A 322 26.66 7.98 16.77
CA ASP A 322 25.41 8.02 16.00
C ASP A 322 25.47 9.19 14.99
N THR A 323 24.97 8.94 13.78
CA THR A 323 24.92 9.91 12.69
C THR A 323 23.51 10.12 12.16
N VAL A 324 23.16 11.37 11.86
CA VAL A 324 21.91 11.72 11.18
C VAL A 324 22.24 12.47 9.89
N ASP A 325 21.76 11.95 8.74
CA ASP A 325 22.04 12.48 7.41
C ASP A 325 20.83 13.23 6.84
N LEU A 326 20.70 14.51 7.19
CA LEU A 326 19.62 15.37 6.71
C LEU A 326 19.84 15.76 5.25
N ARG A 327 18.79 15.70 4.43
CA ARG A 327 18.78 16.13 3.03
C ARG A 327 17.69 17.16 2.79
N TRP A 328 18.00 18.20 2.03
CA TRP A 328 17.00 19.18 1.57
C TRP A 328 17.46 19.86 0.27
N ARG A 329 16.52 20.47 -0.45
CA ARG A 329 16.75 21.20 -1.71
C ARG A 329 16.21 22.61 -1.60
N LEU A 330 16.97 23.59 -2.06
CA LEU A 330 16.43 24.90 -2.46
C LEU A 330 16.22 24.89 -3.98
N ALA A 331 15.04 25.28 -4.43
CA ALA A 331 14.68 25.44 -5.83
C ALA A 331 14.21 26.88 -6.09
N LEU A 332 14.51 27.42 -7.27
CA LEU A 332 14.25 28.80 -7.67
C LEU A 332 13.76 28.85 -9.13
N ALA A 333 12.70 29.61 -9.39
CA ALA A 333 12.15 29.79 -10.74
C ALA A 333 11.41 31.13 -10.87
N ALA A 334 11.56 31.83 -12.01
CA ALA A 334 10.84 33.09 -12.24
C ALA A 334 9.33 32.86 -12.49
N ALA A 335 8.99 31.87 -13.32
CA ALA A 335 7.62 31.50 -13.64
C ALA A 335 7.48 29.97 -13.65
N PRO A 336 7.44 29.32 -12.47
CA PRO A 336 7.21 27.88 -12.39
C PRO A 336 5.81 27.51 -12.89
N ALA A 337 5.68 26.30 -13.42
CA ALA A 337 4.38 25.71 -13.77
C ALA A 337 3.57 25.39 -12.50
N GLN A 338 2.25 25.21 -12.66
CA GLN A 338 1.38 24.74 -11.57
C GLN A 338 1.87 23.37 -11.04
N GLY A 339 1.91 23.20 -9.72
CA GLY A 339 2.39 21.98 -9.07
C GLY A 339 3.91 21.79 -9.09
N TRP A 340 4.68 22.84 -9.36
CA TRP A 340 6.15 22.80 -9.37
C TRP A 340 6.74 22.35 -8.03
N GLU A 341 6.21 22.82 -6.90
CA GLU A 341 6.63 22.45 -5.55
C GLU A 341 6.51 20.93 -5.33
N GLU A 342 5.36 20.37 -5.72
CA GLU A 342 5.08 18.94 -5.64
C GLU A 342 5.97 18.13 -6.59
N SER A 343 6.24 18.68 -7.78
CA SER A 343 7.20 18.11 -8.73
C SER A 343 8.64 18.10 -8.18
N GLN A 344 9.07 19.17 -7.50
CA GLN A 344 10.36 19.19 -6.81
C GLN A 344 10.42 18.12 -5.70
N LEU A 345 9.36 17.96 -4.91
CA LEU A 345 9.28 16.92 -3.88
C LEU A 345 9.34 15.52 -4.48
N ARG A 346 8.49 15.19 -5.46
CA ARG A 346 8.44 13.84 -6.04
C ARG A 346 9.78 13.45 -6.70
N GLY A 347 10.48 14.39 -7.34
CA GLY A 347 11.82 14.14 -7.88
C GLY A 347 12.93 14.05 -6.81
N PHE A 348 12.95 14.96 -5.83
CA PHE A 348 13.99 15.03 -4.80
C PHE A 348 13.84 14.00 -3.67
N ALA A 349 12.61 13.61 -3.35
CA ALA A 349 12.25 12.81 -2.19
C ALA A 349 11.15 11.76 -2.51
N GLY A 350 11.16 11.22 -3.73
CA GLY A 350 10.31 10.11 -4.15
C GLY A 350 11.11 8.97 -4.81
N TYR A 351 10.40 8.08 -5.51
CA TYR A 351 11.00 6.90 -6.14
C TYR A 351 12.00 7.26 -7.24
N ARG A 352 13.21 6.71 -7.14
CA ARG A 352 14.26 6.78 -8.16
C ARG A 352 14.94 5.43 -8.28
N ALA A 353 14.87 4.81 -9.45
CA ALA A 353 15.59 3.57 -9.74
C ALA A 353 16.31 3.67 -11.08
N ALA A 354 17.50 3.05 -11.18
CA ALA A 354 18.26 2.96 -12.41
C ALA A 354 18.50 1.50 -12.76
N THR A 355 18.14 1.11 -13.99
CA THR A 355 18.34 -0.24 -14.52
C THR A 355 19.20 -0.19 -15.77
N GLY A 356 20.19 -1.08 -15.90
CA GLY A 356 21.13 -1.01 -17.02
C GLY A 356 22.20 -2.10 -17.02
N ASP A 357 22.91 -2.24 -18.14
CA ASP A 357 23.97 -3.23 -18.39
C ASP A 357 25.39 -2.61 -18.33
N GLY A 358 25.48 -1.35 -17.89
CA GLY A 358 26.72 -0.56 -17.89
C GLY A 358 27.08 0.08 -19.23
N ARG A 359 26.37 -0.24 -20.32
CA ARG A 359 26.45 0.47 -21.61
C ARG A 359 25.26 1.38 -21.82
N ALA A 360 24.07 0.92 -21.47
CA ALA A 360 22.87 1.71 -21.32
C ALA A 360 22.39 1.66 -19.87
N ALA A 361 21.82 2.76 -19.37
CA ALA A 361 21.02 2.77 -18.16
C ALA A 361 19.78 3.63 -18.35
N THR A 362 18.64 3.19 -17.80
CA THR A 362 17.39 3.94 -17.77
C THR A 362 17.04 4.29 -16.33
N VAL A 363 16.78 5.57 -16.10
CA VAL A 363 16.40 6.14 -14.81
C VAL A 363 14.90 6.38 -14.81
N GLN A 364 14.21 5.79 -13.85
CA GLN A 364 12.80 6.02 -13.58
C GLN A 364 12.70 7.09 -12.49
N VAL A 365 12.12 8.25 -12.82
CA VAL A 365 11.68 9.26 -11.85
C VAL A 365 10.19 9.00 -11.62
N GLY A 366 9.85 8.53 -10.42
CA GLY A 366 8.56 7.91 -10.15
C GLY A 366 8.47 6.47 -10.69
N VAL A 367 7.64 5.66 -10.05
CA VAL A 367 7.35 4.28 -10.43
C VAL A 367 6.68 4.23 -11.81
N PRO A 368 7.21 3.45 -12.78
CA PRO A 368 6.62 3.37 -14.12
C PRO A 368 5.30 2.59 -14.16
N ALA A 369 5.16 1.60 -13.28
CA ALA A 369 3.96 0.79 -13.11
C ALA A 369 4.03 0.07 -11.76
N VAL A 370 2.87 -0.17 -11.16
CA VAL A 370 2.72 -0.87 -9.87
C VAL A 370 2.39 -2.34 -10.12
N SER A 371 3.04 -3.23 -9.38
CA SER A 371 2.66 -4.64 -9.28
C SER A 371 1.74 -4.82 -8.08
N PHE A 372 0.55 -5.36 -8.31
CA PHE A 372 -0.49 -5.48 -7.28
C PHE A 372 -0.59 -6.91 -6.75
N GLY A 373 -0.76 -7.04 -5.44
CA GLY A 373 -1.08 -8.27 -4.75
C GLY A 373 -2.21 -8.10 -3.74
N THR A 374 -2.58 -9.18 -3.08
CA THR A 374 -3.47 -9.14 -1.92
C THR A 374 -3.09 -10.21 -0.90
N SER A 375 -3.31 -9.92 0.38
CA SER A 375 -3.08 -10.86 1.49
C SER A 375 -4.23 -11.86 1.58
N TYR A 376 -3.90 -13.15 1.48
CA TYR A 376 -4.83 -14.26 1.53
C TYR A 376 -4.48 -15.22 2.66
N PHE A 377 -5.49 -15.53 3.46
CA PHE A 377 -5.39 -16.25 4.71
C PHE A 377 -6.29 -17.49 4.65
N PRO A 378 -6.02 -18.47 3.77
CA PRO A 378 -6.90 -19.63 3.62
C PRO A 378 -7.17 -20.25 4.99
N TYR A 379 -6.14 -20.31 5.86
CA TYR A 379 -6.18 -20.87 7.20
C TYR A 379 -7.12 -20.15 8.17
N SER A 380 -7.20 -18.83 8.05
CA SER A 380 -7.94 -18.01 8.99
C SER A 380 -9.29 -17.64 8.40
N THR A 381 -9.35 -16.93 7.28
CA THR A 381 -10.56 -16.24 6.83
C THR A 381 -11.73 -17.14 6.44
N LEU A 382 -11.51 -18.45 6.32
CA LEU A 382 -12.54 -19.47 6.11
C LEU A 382 -13.19 -20.02 7.40
N ALA A 383 -12.61 -19.76 8.58
CA ALA A 383 -13.18 -20.14 9.87
C ALA A 383 -14.23 -19.12 10.37
N GLU A 384 -15.02 -19.52 11.36
CA GLU A 384 -16.07 -18.72 11.99
C GLU A 384 -15.91 -18.69 13.51
N ASN A 385 -16.06 -17.52 14.10
CA ASN A 385 -15.73 -17.26 15.51
C ASN A 385 -16.80 -16.35 16.13
N PHE A 386 -18.00 -16.88 16.32
CA PHE A 386 -19.06 -16.19 17.05
C PHE A 386 -18.87 -16.38 18.56
N ASP A 387 -19.23 -15.38 19.36
CA ASP A 387 -18.93 -15.37 20.80
C ASP A 387 -19.50 -16.57 21.58
N PHE A 388 -20.62 -17.10 21.11
CA PHE A 388 -21.27 -18.27 21.68
C PHE A 388 -20.84 -19.60 21.05
N TYR A 389 -20.46 -19.61 19.75
CA TYR A 389 -20.08 -20.82 19.02
C TYR A 389 -19.06 -20.52 17.90
N ARG A 390 -18.10 -21.41 17.71
CA ARG A 390 -16.99 -21.25 16.77
C ARG A 390 -16.68 -22.54 16.00
N THR A 391 -15.85 -22.43 14.97
CA THR A 391 -15.25 -23.57 14.27
C THR A 391 -14.52 -24.47 15.28
N PRO A 392 -14.73 -25.80 15.28
CA PRO A 392 -14.11 -26.72 16.22
C PRO A 392 -12.58 -26.64 16.26
N GLY A 393 -12.00 -26.71 17.45
CA GLY A 393 -10.56 -26.69 17.67
C GLY A 393 -9.90 -25.36 17.32
N LEU A 394 -10.60 -24.23 17.46
CA LEU A 394 -9.99 -22.90 17.34
C LEU A 394 -8.95 -22.73 18.47
N ASP A 395 -7.69 -22.49 18.13
CA ASP A 395 -6.61 -22.33 19.12
C ASP A 395 -6.50 -20.88 19.63
N ARG A 396 -6.94 -19.92 18.81
CA ARG A 396 -6.96 -18.48 19.08
C ARG A 396 -8.27 -17.81 18.64
N GLU A 397 -8.78 -16.89 19.46
CA GLU A 397 -10.15 -16.31 19.34
C GLU A 397 -10.20 -14.81 18.96
N THR A 398 -9.06 -14.17 18.69
CA THR A 398 -8.96 -12.73 18.34
C THR A 398 -8.45 -12.54 16.91
N TRP A 399 -7.34 -11.82 16.69
CA TRP A 399 -6.81 -11.63 15.35
C TRP A 399 -6.16 -12.94 14.88
N TRP A 400 -6.51 -13.34 13.65
CA TRP A 400 -6.03 -14.55 12.99
C TRP A 400 -6.49 -15.87 13.60
N ALA A 401 -7.77 -15.96 13.96
CA ALA A 401 -8.41 -17.22 14.35
C ALA A 401 -7.99 -18.39 13.45
N PHE A 402 -7.46 -19.45 14.05
CA PHE A 402 -6.91 -20.62 13.36
C PHE A 402 -7.43 -21.90 14.03
N SER A 403 -7.70 -22.94 13.23
CA SER A 403 -8.10 -24.25 13.74
C SER A 403 -7.26 -25.36 13.08
N PRO A 404 -6.23 -25.89 13.77
CA PRO A 404 -5.48 -27.07 13.30
C PRO A 404 -6.38 -28.28 13.00
N THR A 405 -7.58 -28.33 13.60
CA THR A 405 -8.57 -29.38 13.36
C THR A 405 -9.26 -29.20 12.00
N MET A 406 -9.72 -27.99 11.67
CA MET A 406 -10.28 -27.69 10.35
C MET A 406 -9.23 -27.87 9.23
N TRP A 407 -7.96 -27.53 9.50
CA TRP A 407 -6.90 -27.60 8.49
C TRP A 407 -6.41 -29.00 8.13
N LYS A 408 -6.74 -30.03 8.93
CA LYS A 408 -6.58 -31.42 8.49
C LYS A 408 -7.52 -31.77 7.34
N GLU A 409 -8.67 -31.09 7.25
CA GLU A 409 -9.68 -31.26 6.20
C GLU A 409 -9.54 -30.22 5.06
N TRP A 410 -8.38 -29.56 4.91
CA TRP A 410 -8.17 -28.49 3.91
C TRP A 410 -8.63 -28.86 2.49
N ARG A 411 -8.56 -30.14 2.13
CA ARG A 411 -9.00 -30.68 0.83
C ARG A 411 -10.49 -30.45 0.56
N THR A 412 -11.35 -30.38 1.58
CA THR A 412 -12.78 -30.05 1.40
C THR A 412 -13.00 -28.58 1.02
N TYR A 413 -12.02 -27.72 1.27
CA TYR A 413 -12.04 -26.29 0.97
C TYR A 413 -11.39 -25.93 -0.37
N VAL A 414 -10.73 -26.89 -1.05
CA VAL A 414 -10.09 -26.70 -2.37
C VAL A 414 -11.02 -26.01 -3.39
N PRO A 415 -12.30 -26.40 -3.57
CA PRO A 415 -13.16 -25.71 -4.53
C PRO A 415 -13.38 -24.21 -4.22
N ARG A 416 -13.34 -23.82 -2.93
CA ARG A 416 -13.43 -22.40 -2.52
C ARG A 416 -12.11 -21.68 -2.70
N MET A 417 -10.98 -22.32 -2.35
CA MET A 417 -9.64 -21.76 -2.59
C MET A 417 -9.35 -21.58 -4.08
N ASP A 418 -9.80 -22.51 -4.93
CA ASP A 418 -9.74 -22.37 -6.39
C ASP A 418 -10.56 -21.18 -6.87
N THR A 419 -11.80 -21.00 -6.38
CA THR A 419 -12.61 -19.80 -6.63
C THR A 419 -11.87 -18.53 -6.20
N ASP A 420 -11.36 -18.48 -4.97
CA ASP A 420 -10.67 -17.31 -4.42
C ASP A 420 -9.44 -16.92 -5.25
N LEU A 421 -8.58 -17.88 -5.59
CA LEU A 421 -7.39 -17.65 -6.42
C LEU A 421 -7.73 -17.19 -7.85
N HIS A 422 -8.82 -17.71 -8.44
CA HIS A 422 -9.28 -17.24 -9.75
C HIS A 422 -9.89 -15.83 -9.69
N ILE A 423 -10.57 -15.45 -8.60
CA ILE A 423 -11.03 -14.08 -8.37
C ILE A 423 -9.84 -13.13 -8.23
N ILE A 424 -8.86 -13.46 -7.37
CA ILE A 424 -7.61 -12.70 -7.22
C ILE A 424 -6.98 -12.45 -8.59
N ARG A 425 -6.85 -13.50 -9.41
CA ARG A 425 -6.26 -13.36 -10.74
C ARG A 425 -7.12 -12.51 -11.71
N ALA A 426 -8.44 -12.65 -11.67
CA ALA A 426 -9.36 -11.92 -12.54
C ALA A 426 -9.53 -10.43 -12.17
N MET A 427 -9.37 -10.08 -10.89
CA MET A 427 -9.29 -8.68 -10.44
C MET A 427 -8.04 -7.96 -10.98
N GLY A 428 -7.04 -8.72 -11.46
CA GLY A 428 -5.83 -8.22 -12.09
C GLY A 428 -4.58 -8.30 -11.21
N PHE A 429 -4.66 -8.90 -10.01
CA PHE A 429 -3.49 -9.10 -9.17
C PHE A 429 -2.43 -9.99 -9.87
N GLU A 430 -1.17 -9.64 -9.67
CA GLU A 430 0.01 -10.41 -10.11
C GLU A 430 0.62 -11.25 -8.97
N TRP A 431 0.22 -10.97 -7.73
CA TRP A 431 0.69 -11.65 -6.52
C TRP A 431 -0.45 -12.11 -5.62
N VAL A 432 -0.19 -13.16 -4.86
CA VAL A 432 -0.90 -13.46 -3.61
C VAL A 432 0.12 -13.51 -2.47
N ARG A 433 -0.16 -12.84 -1.36
CA ARG A 433 0.60 -12.96 -0.12
C ARG A 433 -0.04 -14.07 0.71
N LEU A 434 0.65 -15.20 0.85
CA LEU A 434 0.24 -16.31 1.69
C LEU A 434 0.73 -16.00 3.10
N HIS A 435 -0.18 -15.50 3.92
CA HIS A 435 0.13 -14.83 5.18
C HIS A 435 0.03 -15.78 6.38
N HIS A 436 0.87 -15.54 7.41
CA HIS A 436 1.04 -16.36 8.60
C HIS A 436 1.35 -17.82 8.25
N LEU A 437 2.32 -18.04 7.37
CA LEU A 437 2.70 -19.38 6.90
C LEU A 437 3.27 -20.27 8.02
N GLU A 438 3.80 -19.68 9.10
CA GLU A 438 4.26 -20.42 10.28
C GLU A 438 3.18 -21.28 10.93
N LEU A 439 1.90 -20.94 10.76
CA LEU A 439 0.77 -21.70 11.32
C LEU A 439 0.67 -23.11 10.73
N LEU A 440 1.23 -23.35 9.54
CA LEU A 440 1.33 -24.70 8.97
C LEU A 440 2.29 -25.63 9.73
N GLN A 441 3.13 -25.11 10.62
CA GLN A 441 4.03 -25.93 11.44
C GLN A 441 3.27 -26.74 12.52
N GLU A 442 2.03 -26.36 12.84
CA GLU A 442 1.11 -27.13 13.71
C GLU A 442 0.45 -28.34 13.00
N MET A 443 0.60 -28.44 11.67
CA MET A 443 0.14 -29.60 10.90
C MET A 443 1.21 -30.69 10.82
N ASP A 444 0.81 -31.92 10.52
CA ASP A 444 1.78 -32.94 10.11
C ASP A 444 2.58 -32.45 8.89
N ARG A 445 3.88 -32.72 8.87
CA ARG A 445 4.78 -32.17 7.86
C ARG A 445 4.45 -32.61 6.43
N ALA A 446 3.93 -33.83 6.24
CA ALA A 446 3.51 -34.29 4.93
C ALA A 446 2.22 -33.58 4.48
N GLU A 447 1.29 -33.30 5.41
CA GLU A 447 0.06 -32.57 5.12
C GLU A 447 0.29 -31.08 4.85
N ALA A 448 1.16 -30.42 5.62
CA ALA A 448 1.59 -29.05 5.35
C ALA A 448 2.22 -28.92 3.95
N LEU A 449 3.08 -29.87 3.57
CA LEU A 449 3.68 -29.93 2.23
C LEU A 449 2.65 -30.23 1.14
N ALA A 450 1.68 -31.12 1.37
CA ALA A 450 0.61 -31.42 0.42
C ALA A 450 -0.29 -30.19 0.16
N PHE A 451 -0.59 -29.41 1.20
CA PHE A 451 -1.27 -28.12 1.05
C PHE A 451 -0.44 -27.14 0.20
N LEU A 452 0.85 -26.99 0.49
CA LEU A 452 1.72 -26.05 -0.24
C LEU A 452 1.96 -26.47 -1.69
N ASP A 453 2.06 -27.77 -1.97
CA ASP A 453 2.14 -28.30 -3.33
C ASP A 453 0.88 -27.98 -4.14
N TYR A 454 -0.31 -28.12 -3.53
CA TYR A 454 -1.58 -27.68 -4.13
C TYR A 454 -1.60 -26.17 -4.37
N PHE A 455 -1.36 -25.36 -3.32
CA PHE A 455 -1.53 -23.90 -3.39
C PHE A 455 -0.55 -23.26 -4.38
N THR A 456 0.73 -23.66 -4.33
CA THR A 456 1.74 -23.20 -5.31
C THR A 456 1.46 -23.73 -6.72
N GLY A 457 0.89 -24.94 -6.85
CA GLY A 457 0.39 -25.49 -8.10
C GLY A 457 -0.73 -24.65 -8.74
N ALA A 458 -1.72 -24.25 -7.94
CA ALA A 458 -2.83 -23.40 -8.37
C ALA A 458 -2.34 -22.00 -8.76
N ALA A 459 -1.51 -21.35 -7.93
CA ALA A 459 -0.90 -20.06 -8.22
C ALA A 459 -0.08 -20.09 -9.53
N ARG A 460 0.74 -21.13 -9.73
CA ARG A 460 1.51 -21.36 -10.97
C ARG A 460 0.60 -21.48 -12.20
N GLY A 461 -0.50 -22.23 -12.10
CA GLY A 461 -1.46 -22.42 -13.21
C GLY A 461 -2.15 -21.13 -13.67
N LEU A 462 -2.33 -20.18 -12.73
CA LEU A 462 -2.90 -18.85 -12.93
C LEU A 462 -1.88 -17.79 -13.38
N GLY A 463 -0.58 -18.07 -13.20
CA GLY A 463 0.50 -17.09 -13.38
C GLY A 463 0.59 -16.07 -12.24
N LEU A 464 0.11 -16.43 -11.04
CA LEU A 464 0.32 -15.65 -9.82
C LEU A 464 1.72 -15.95 -9.25
N ARG A 465 2.35 -14.93 -8.68
CA ARG A 465 3.55 -15.07 -7.83
C ARG A 465 3.15 -15.07 -6.36
N ILE A 466 4.01 -15.62 -5.51
CA ILE A 466 3.77 -15.71 -4.06
C ILE A 466 4.77 -14.85 -3.30
N LEU A 467 4.22 -14.07 -2.36
CA LEU A 467 4.93 -13.59 -1.17
C LEU A 467 4.56 -14.51 -0.01
N VAL A 468 5.57 -14.94 0.75
CA VAL A 468 5.34 -15.59 2.05
C VAL A 468 5.92 -14.69 3.14
N ASP A 469 5.15 -14.47 4.19
CA ASP A 469 5.70 -14.12 5.50
C ASP A 469 5.68 -15.37 6.37
N THR A 470 6.77 -15.60 7.12
CA THR A 470 6.85 -16.77 7.99
C THR A 470 7.81 -16.56 9.16
N GLU A 471 7.36 -16.98 10.34
CA GLU A 471 8.23 -17.22 11.50
C GLU A 471 8.73 -18.68 11.51
N GLY A 472 9.96 -18.93 11.97
CA GLY A 472 10.41 -20.30 12.19
C GLY A 472 11.93 -20.52 12.12
N PRO A 473 12.34 -21.79 12.21
CA PRO A 473 13.74 -22.19 12.08
C PRO A 473 14.22 -22.10 10.62
N ALA A 474 15.54 -22.04 10.44
CA ALA A 474 16.16 -21.83 9.13
C ALA A 474 15.87 -22.93 8.11
N ASP A 475 15.65 -24.18 8.55
CA ASP A 475 15.31 -25.31 7.69
C ASP A 475 13.88 -25.21 7.12
N TRP A 476 12.93 -24.61 7.86
CA TRP A 476 11.60 -24.28 7.32
C TRP A 476 11.70 -23.25 6.21
N VAL A 477 12.39 -22.13 6.46
CA VAL A 477 12.60 -21.07 5.46
C VAL A 477 13.33 -21.59 4.22
N THR A 478 14.41 -22.36 4.39
CA THR A 478 15.14 -23.03 3.30
C THR A 478 14.24 -23.99 2.52
N LEU A 479 13.37 -24.76 3.19
CA LEU A 479 12.48 -25.71 2.52
C LEU A 479 11.41 -24.99 1.68
N VAL A 480 10.74 -23.96 2.22
CA VAL A 480 9.74 -23.19 1.48
C VAL A 480 10.37 -22.48 0.28
N ALA A 481 11.51 -21.81 0.48
CA ALA A 481 12.22 -21.09 -0.57
C ALA A 481 12.75 -22.03 -1.67
N GLY A 482 13.40 -23.13 -1.28
CA GLY A 482 14.07 -24.06 -2.19
C GLY A 482 13.13 -25.00 -2.94
N ARG A 483 11.93 -25.29 -2.41
CA ARG A 483 10.94 -26.16 -3.06
C ARG A 483 10.11 -25.45 -4.13
N TYR A 484 9.86 -24.15 -3.98
CA TYR A 484 8.97 -23.39 -4.86
C TYR A 484 9.61 -22.12 -5.49
N PRO A 485 10.90 -22.13 -5.90
CA PRO A 485 11.64 -20.92 -6.28
C PRO A 485 11.15 -20.22 -7.55
N ASP A 486 10.28 -20.87 -8.34
CA ASP A 486 9.66 -20.30 -9.52
C ASP A 486 8.45 -19.41 -9.18
N VAL A 487 7.73 -19.72 -8.09
CA VAL A 487 6.51 -19.01 -7.66
C VAL A 487 6.76 -18.14 -6.43
N VAL A 488 7.48 -18.65 -5.41
CA VAL A 488 7.82 -17.92 -4.19
C VAL A 488 9.01 -17.00 -4.48
N GLN A 489 8.71 -15.72 -4.73
CA GLN A 489 9.70 -14.71 -5.18
C GLN A 489 9.92 -13.59 -4.15
N ARG A 490 9.16 -13.60 -3.05
CA ARG A 490 9.27 -12.67 -1.92
C ARG A 490 9.20 -13.48 -0.62
N ILE A 491 10.11 -13.21 0.30
CA ILE A 491 10.13 -13.80 1.64
C ILE A 491 10.27 -12.65 2.64
N GLU A 492 9.24 -12.47 3.45
CA GLU A 492 9.23 -11.57 4.59
C GLU A 492 9.59 -12.38 5.84
N LEU A 493 10.66 -11.97 6.51
CA LEU A 493 11.16 -12.62 7.73
C LEU A 493 10.39 -12.06 8.92
N GLU A 494 9.38 -12.82 9.36
CA GLU A 494 8.39 -12.45 10.39
C GLU A 494 7.51 -11.23 10.04
N ASN A 495 6.21 -11.33 10.36
CA ASN A 495 5.27 -10.25 10.10
C ASN A 495 5.46 -9.10 11.10
N GLU A 496 5.51 -7.84 10.62
CA GLU A 496 5.58 -6.62 11.45
C GLU A 496 6.70 -6.59 12.51
N VAL A 497 7.76 -7.38 12.32
CA VAL A 497 8.70 -7.71 13.39
C VAL A 497 9.46 -6.49 13.97
N LEU A 498 9.57 -5.40 13.19
CA LEU A 498 10.25 -4.18 13.62
C LEU A 498 9.38 -3.27 14.52
N LEU A 499 8.04 -3.41 14.50
CA LEU A 499 7.10 -2.63 15.33
C LEU A 499 7.41 -2.72 16.83
N ASN A 500 7.84 -3.90 17.28
CA ASN A 500 8.18 -4.15 18.68
C ASN A 500 9.62 -3.71 19.07
N GLY A 501 10.42 -3.31 18.08
CA GLY A 501 11.83 -3.01 18.21
C GLY A 501 12.75 -4.24 18.14
N ILE A 502 14.03 -3.99 17.86
CA ILE A 502 15.06 -5.02 17.64
C ILE A 502 15.63 -5.48 18.98
N LYS A 503 15.41 -6.74 19.36
CA LYS A 503 15.85 -7.30 20.65
C LYS A 503 17.27 -7.88 20.54
N PRO A 504 17.97 -8.11 21.67
CA PRO A 504 19.23 -8.85 21.67
C PRO A 504 19.07 -10.23 21.04
N GLY A 505 19.91 -10.54 20.04
CA GLY A 505 19.89 -11.83 19.31
C GLY A 505 19.15 -11.80 17.97
N ASP A 506 18.13 -10.95 17.81
CA ASP A 506 17.36 -10.87 16.56
C ASP A 506 18.22 -10.59 15.31
N PRO A 507 19.20 -9.66 15.32
CA PRO A 507 20.06 -9.41 14.15
C PRO A 507 20.81 -10.66 13.65
N ALA A 508 21.33 -11.48 14.57
CA ALA A 508 22.04 -12.70 14.22
C ALA A 508 21.10 -13.79 13.67
N ARG A 509 19.88 -13.85 14.21
CA ARG A 509 18.82 -14.74 13.75
C ARG A 509 18.37 -14.36 12.33
N TRP A 510 18.06 -13.09 12.08
CA TRP A 510 17.63 -12.61 10.78
C TRP A 510 18.72 -12.70 9.70
N ASP A 511 19.98 -12.41 10.01
CA ASP A 511 21.10 -12.65 9.08
C ASP A 511 21.23 -14.14 8.73
N SER A 512 21.06 -15.04 9.71
CA SER A 512 21.04 -16.49 9.46
C SER A 512 19.86 -16.91 8.58
N LEU A 513 18.65 -16.41 8.84
CA LEU A 513 17.45 -16.73 8.05
C LEU A 513 17.56 -16.18 6.62
N TYR A 514 18.05 -14.94 6.45
CA TYR A 514 18.34 -14.36 5.14
C TYR A 514 19.32 -15.24 4.36
N ARG A 515 20.46 -15.61 4.96
CA ARG A 515 21.46 -16.45 4.28
C ARG A 515 20.91 -17.84 3.92
N ALA A 516 20.10 -18.44 4.79
CA ALA A 516 19.45 -19.72 4.54
C ALA A 516 18.46 -19.65 3.37
N ALA A 517 17.66 -18.58 3.29
CA ALA A 517 16.76 -18.30 2.18
C ALA A 517 17.53 -18.04 0.86
N LYS A 518 18.56 -17.18 0.88
CA LYS A 518 19.37 -16.87 -0.32
C LYS A 518 20.18 -18.06 -0.81
N ALA A 519 20.62 -18.97 0.07
CA ALA A 519 21.28 -20.20 -0.32
C ALA A 519 20.33 -21.19 -1.02
N ALA A 520 19.08 -21.26 -0.57
CA ALA A 520 18.05 -22.11 -1.15
C ALA A 520 17.48 -21.57 -2.47
N ALA A 521 17.23 -20.25 -2.53
CA ALA A 521 16.67 -19.55 -3.68
C ALA A 521 17.36 -18.18 -3.89
N PRO A 522 18.52 -18.13 -4.59
CA PRO A 522 19.28 -16.89 -4.78
C PRO A 522 18.48 -15.73 -5.42
N GLY A 523 17.48 -16.06 -6.24
CA GLY A 523 16.60 -15.10 -6.91
C GLY A 523 15.43 -14.58 -6.07
N ALA A 524 15.06 -15.24 -4.97
CA ALA A 524 14.00 -14.77 -4.08
C ALA A 524 14.47 -13.50 -3.34
N GLN A 525 13.61 -12.48 -3.25
CA GLN A 525 13.95 -11.26 -2.52
C GLN A 525 13.50 -11.37 -1.05
N VAL A 526 14.46 -11.25 -0.13
CA VAL A 526 14.24 -11.46 1.31
C VAL A 526 14.31 -10.12 2.05
N PHE A 527 13.34 -9.83 2.91
CA PHE A 527 13.25 -8.54 3.62
C PHE A 527 12.56 -8.68 4.99
N LEU A 528 12.54 -7.57 5.73
CA LEU A 528 11.77 -7.38 6.97
C LEU A 528 10.87 -6.17 6.77
N THR A 529 9.83 -6.04 7.61
CA THR A 529 8.81 -5.00 7.48
C THR A 529 8.70 -4.13 8.74
N ALA A 530 8.46 -2.84 8.48
CA ALA A 530 8.22 -1.80 9.48
C ALA A 530 6.93 -1.03 9.13
N VAL A 531 6.45 -0.17 10.03
CA VAL A 531 5.20 0.61 9.88
C VAL A 531 5.44 2.04 9.37
N GLY A 532 6.66 2.33 8.90
CA GLY A 532 7.12 3.64 8.41
C GLY A 532 8.39 4.15 9.10
N ASP A 533 8.75 3.52 10.20
CA ASP A 533 9.93 3.69 11.06
C ASP A 533 11.23 3.30 10.35
N ASN A 534 11.61 4.05 9.33
CA ASN A 534 12.84 3.81 8.56
C ASN A 534 14.13 3.89 9.42
N GLY A 535 14.03 4.38 10.67
CA GLY A 535 15.10 4.32 11.67
C GLY A 535 15.48 2.89 12.06
N MET A 536 14.52 1.95 12.12
CA MET A 536 14.80 0.55 12.36
C MET A 536 15.66 -0.06 11.26
N PHE A 537 15.43 0.30 9.99
CA PHE A 537 16.28 -0.18 8.89
C PHE A 537 17.71 0.38 8.96
N GLU A 538 17.93 1.62 9.40
CA GLU A 538 19.30 2.10 9.68
C GLU A 538 19.95 1.31 10.83
N ARG A 539 19.19 0.94 11.86
CA ARG A 539 19.71 0.11 12.97
C ARG A 539 20.01 -1.33 12.51
N LEU A 540 19.18 -1.93 11.64
CA LEU A 540 19.46 -3.22 10.99
C LEU A 540 20.76 -3.17 10.19
N ARG A 541 20.96 -2.13 9.37
CA ARG A 541 22.19 -1.92 8.59
C ARG A 541 23.41 -1.76 9.48
N ALA A 542 23.30 -0.99 10.57
CA ALA A 542 24.37 -0.83 11.56
C ALA A 542 24.68 -2.14 12.31
N ALA A 543 23.69 -3.01 12.52
CA ALA A 543 23.85 -4.35 13.08
C ALA A 543 24.32 -5.41 12.06
N GLY A 544 24.49 -5.04 10.79
CA GLY A 544 24.96 -5.94 9.73
C GLY A 544 23.89 -6.87 9.13
N VAL A 545 22.60 -6.63 9.39
CA VAL A 545 21.51 -7.46 8.86
C VAL A 545 21.24 -7.12 7.39
N PRO A 546 21.38 -8.07 6.45
CA PRO A 546 21.07 -7.86 5.05
C PRO A 546 19.55 -7.94 4.77
N PHE A 547 19.11 -7.17 3.78
CA PHE A 547 17.75 -7.21 3.22
C PHE A 547 17.78 -6.77 1.76
N ASP A 548 16.91 -7.32 0.92
CA ASP A 548 16.84 -7.02 -0.52
C ASP A 548 15.89 -5.84 -0.83
N ARG A 549 14.84 -5.66 -0.01
CA ARG A 549 13.78 -4.64 -0.15
C ARG A 549 13.52 -3.97 1.20
N VAL A 550 12.84 -2.83 1.19
CA VAL A 550 12.29 -2.19 2.41
C VAL A 550 10.81 -2.56 2.51
N GLY A 551 10.42 -3.33 3.53
CA GLY A 551 9.02 -3.66 3.79
C GLY A 551 8.31 -2.53 4.53
N LEU A 552 7.08 -2.22 4.10
CA LEU A 552 6.22 -1.20 4.68
C LEU A 552 4.81 -1.76 4.91
N HIS A 553 4.25 -1.57 6.10
CA HIS A 553 2.81 -1.64 6.32
C HIS A 553 2.24 -0.22 6.54
N ALA A 554 1.11 0.08 5.92
CA ALA A 554 0.48 1.40 5.98
C ALA A 554 -0.99 1.32 6.41
N TYR A 555 -1.18 1.27 7.73
CA TYR A 555 -2.46 1.46 8.37
C TYR A 555 -2.75 2.95 8.55
N LYS A 556 -3.93 3.41 8.12
CA LYS A 556 -4.54 4.65 8.62
C LYS A 556 -5.98 4.35 8.98
N HIS A 557 -6.58 5.20 9.78
CA HIS A 557 -7.99 5.10 10.09
C HIS A 557 -8.72 6.17 9.22
N GLY A 558 -10.05 6.15 9.16
CA GLY A 558 -10.90 6.71 8.08
C GLY A 558 -10.62 8.10 7.43
N PRO A 559 -11.52 9.12 7.52
CA PRO A 559 -11.46 10.27 6.60
C PRO A 559 -10.34 11.30 6.84
N GLN A 560 -10.08 11.74 8.08
CA GLN A 560 -9.14 12.86 8.29
C GLN A 560 -7.66 12.51 8.03
N TRP A 561 -7.32 11.26 7.74
CA TRP A 561 -5.93 10.80 7.61
C TRP A 561 -5.47 10.66 6.14
N LYS A 562 -6.38 10.86 5.18
CA LYS A 562 -6.20 10.52 3.76
C LYS A 562 -4.99 11.20 3.12
N GLU A 563 -4.71 12.45 3.46
CA GLU A 563 -3.63 13.20 2.81
C GLU A 563 -2.24 12.70 3.24
N ALA A 564 -2.11 12.21 4.47
CA ALA A 564 -0.83 11.76 5.05
C ALA A 564 -0.25 10.50 4.38
N TYR A 565 -1.10 9.66 3.75
CA TYR A 565 -0.63 8.49 2.98
C TYR A 565 0.43 8.85 1.94
N SER A 566 0.24 9.98 1.27
CA SER A 566 1.13 10.43 0.20
C SER A 566 2.55 10.73 0.71
N SER A 567 2.67 11.42 1.86
CA SER A 567 3.97 11.68 2.50
C SER A 567 4.56 10.41 3.11
N HIS A 568 3.73 9.52 3.67
CA HIS A 568 4.19 8.24 4.21
C HIS A 568 4.82 7.33 3.12
N ALA A 569 4.14 7.20 1.98
CA ALA A 569 4.64 6.43 0.84
C ALA A 569 5.91 7.04 0.22
N LEU A 570 5.96 8.38 0.11
CA LEU A 570 7.16 9.08 -0.36
C LEU A 570 8.36 8.86 0.58
N GLY A 571 8.16 8.83 1.90
CA GLY A 571 9.26 8.71 2.85
C GLY A 571 10.00 7.38 2.78
N THR A 572 9.27 6.27 2.73
CA THR A 572 9.88 4.94 2.55
C THR A 572 10.48 4.78 1.14
N ALA A 573 9.90 5.41 0.12
CA ALA A 573 10.47 5.43 -1.23
C ALA A 573 11.78 6.23 -1.32
N ASP A 574 11.87 7.39 -0.66
CA ASP A 574 13.08 8.20 -0.61
C ASP A 574 14.21 7.47 0.14
N TYR A 575 13.88 6.80 1.24
CA TYR A 575 14.80 5.94 1.99
C TYR A 575 15.32 4.78 1.12
N ALA A 576 14.42 3.95 0.56
CA ALA A 576 14.80 2.81 -0.26
C ALA A 576 15.60 3.21 -1.52
N ALA A 577 15.20 4.28 -2.21
CA ALA A 577 15.95 4.83 -3.35
C ALA A 577 17.35 5.30 -2.94
N GLY A 578 17.53 5.84 -1.73
CA GLY A 578 18.83 6.17 -1.16
C GLY A 578 19.76 4.96 -0.95
N LEU A 579 19.18 3.75 -0.84
CA LEU A 579 19.91 2.48 -0.74
C LEU A 579 20.06 1.74 -2.08
N GLY A 580 19.46 2.25 -3.17
CA GLY A 580 19.32 1.51 -4.43
C GLY A 580 18.43 0.27 -4.30
N LYS A 581 17.43 0.31 -3.40
CA LYS A 581 16.46 -0.76 -3.13
C LYS A 581 15.06 -0.32 -3.52
N GLU A 582 14.16 -1.30 -3.67
CA GLU A 582 12.74 -1.07 -3.86
C GLU A 582 11.96 -1.24 -2.55
N VAL A 583 10.75 -0.67 -2.50
CA VAL A 583 9.79 -0.84 -1.41
C VAL A 583 8.81 -1.96 -1.76
N THR A 584 8.33 -2.68 -0.75
CA THR A 584 7.07 -3.46 -0.84
C THR A 584 6.13 -2.93 0.23
N LEU A 585 4.98 -2.40 -0.19
CA LEU A 585 3.87 -2.10 0.71
C LEU A 585 3.12 -3.41 0.95
N GLY A 586 3.57 -4.16 1.96
CA GLY A 586 3.14 -5.52 2.26
C GLY A 586 1.72 -5.62 2.80
N GLU A 587 1.22 -4.54 3.42
CA GLU A 587 -0.17 -4.37 3.85
C GLU A 587 -0.61 -2.91 3.71
N PHE A 588 -1.79 -2.75 3.13
CA PHE A 588 -2.45 -1.47 2.94
C PHE A 588 -3.95 -1.67 3.16
N ASN A 589 -4.53 -0.85 4.06
CA ASN A 589 -5.94 -0.89 4.44
C ASN A 589 -6.33 0.37 5.24
N TRP A 590 -7.61 0.45 5.63
CA TRP A 590 -8.21 1.56 6.37
C TRP A 590 -9.19 1.06 7.45
N LYS A 591 -9.21 1.67 8.64
CA LYS A 591 -10.26 1.40 9.66
C LYS A 591 -11.32 2.50 9.72
N ASN A 592 -12.40 2.31 10.49
CA ASN A 592 -13.38 3.34 10.86
C ASN A 592 -14.25 3.94 9.73
N LEU A 593 -14.31 3.31 8.56
CA LEU A 593 -15.28 3.65 7.49
C LEU A 593 -16.56 2.78 7.51
N THR A 594 -16.63 1.82 8.43
CA THR A 594 -17.68 0.78 8.54
C THR A 594 -19.09 1.34 8.74
N ARG A 595 -19.25 2.47 9.44
CA ARG A 595 -20.56 3.15 9.60
C ARG A 595 -21.08 3.79 8.32
N LEU A 596 -20.18 4.13 7.39
CA LEU A 596 -20.56 4.84 6.18
C LEU A 596 -21.37 3.94 5.25
N SER A 597 -22.36 4.54 4.60
CA SER A 597 -23.06 3.94 3.47
C SER A 597 -22.06 3.43 2.41
N PRO A 598 -22.41 2.38 1.63
CA PRO A 598 -21.55 1.91 0.53
C PRO A 598 -21.17 3.02 -0.45
N GLU A 599 -22.08 3.97 -0.68
CA GLU A 599 -21.87 5.09 -1.59
C GLU A 599 -20.86 6.11 -1.04
N THR A 600 -20.99 6.49 0.23
CA THR A 600 -20.05 7.42 0.89
C THR A 600 -18.67 6.78 1.06
N ARG A 601 -18.64 5.50 1.45
CA ARG A 601 -17.40 4.72 1.63
C ARG A 601 -16.59 4.63 0.33
N LEU A 602 -17.25 4.42 -0.81
CA LEU A 602 -16.59 4.41 -2.12
C LEU A 602 -15.86 5.73 -2.42
N GLY A 603 -16.47 6.88 -2.07
CA GLY A 603 -15.86 8.19 -2.24
C GLY A 603 -14.59 8.36 -1.41
N GLU A 604 -14.67 8.05 -0.11
CA GLU A 604 -13.52 8.02 0.80
C GLU A 604 -12.41 7.08 0.29
N MET A 605 -12.80 5.91 -0.23
CA MET A 605 -11.85 4.90 -0.70
C MET A 605 -11.15 5.24 -2.00
N SER A 606 -11.86 5.79 -2.97
CA SER A 606 -11.25 6.29 -4.20
C SER A 606 -10.17 7.34 -3.89
N GLU A 607 -10.36 8.15 -2.83
CA GLU A 607 -9.32 9.06 -2.35
C GLU A 607 -8.15 8.33 -1.65
N ILE A 608 -8.41 7.44 -0.70
CA ILE A 608 -7.36 6.67 0.02
C ILE A 608 -6.42 5.95 -0.96
N TYR A 609 -6.97 5.23 -1.96
CA TYR A 609 -6.17 4.58 -2.99
C TYR A 609 -5.38 5.60 -3.83
N ARG A 610 -6.01 6.69 -4.27
CA ARG A 610 -5.35 7.73 -5.09
C ARG A 610 -4.18 8.38 -4.36
N ARG A 611 -4.36 8.76 -3.09
CA ARG A 611 -3.30 9.38 -2.25
C ARG A 611 -2.08 8.48 -2.09
N THR A 612 -2.25 7.16 -2.23
CA THR A 612 -1.18 6.16 -2.16
C THR A 612 -0.50 5.91 -3.51
N LEU A 613 -1.27 5.86 -4.61
CA LEU A 613 -0.77 5.51 -5.95
C LEU A 613 -0.27 6.70 -6.78
N GLU A 614 -0.94 7.85 -6.72
CA GLU A 614 -0.66 9.05 -7.53
C GLU A 614 0.76 9.65 -7.32
N PRO A 615 1.37 9.61 -6.12
CA PRO A 615 2.77 10.00 -5.95
C PRO A 615 3.75 9.15 -6.76
N ARG A 616 3.34 7.94 -7.19
CA ARG A 616 4.16 6.91 -7.85
C ARG A 616 5.44 6.60 -7.06
N ALA A 617 5.25 6.38 -5.76
CA ALA A 617 6.33 6.13 -4.80
C ALA A 617 6.65 4.63 -4.61
N ILE A 618 5.63 3.76 -4.63
CA ILE A 618 5.75 2.34 -4.30
C ILE A 618 5.58 1.45 -5.54
N PRO A 619 6.53 0.56 -5.88
CA PRO A 619 6.45 -0.29 -7.07
C PRO A 619 5.61 -1.57 -6.86
N GLU A 620 5.36 -1.97 -5.62
CA GLU A 620 4.69 -3.23 -5.26
C GLU A 620 3.76 -3.01 -4.06
N VAL A 621 2.45 -3.24 -4.24
CA VAL A 621 1.39 -2.93 -3.25
C VAL A 621 0.50 -4.15 -3.03
N PHE A 622 0.29 -4.52 -1.76
CA PHE A 622 -0.58 -5.60 -1.35
C PHE A 622 -1.81 -5.06 -0.62
N GLU A 623 -2.99 -5.27 -1.21
CA GLU A 623 -4.28 -5.00 -0.59
C GLU A 623 -4.50 -6.01 0.56
N PHE A 624 -4.62 -5.50 1.78
CA PHE A 624 -4.88 -6.30 2.95
C PHE A 624 -6.35 -6.12 3.35
N GLN A 625 -7.22 -7.13 3.38
CA GLN A 625 -7.06 -8.53 2.96
C GLN A 625 -8.04 -8.83 1.83
N PHE A 626 -7.92 -10.01 1.21
CA PHE A 626 -8.68 -10.34 0.00
C PHE A 626 -10.22 -10.31 0.17
N HIS A 627 -10.79 -10.92 1.21
CA HIS A 627 -12.26 -11.05 1.37
C HIS A 627 -12.74 -10.96 2.82
N GLU A 628 -13.96 -10.46 3.00
CA GLU A 628 -14.73 -10.41 4.27
C GLU A 628 -14.80 -11.78 4.98
N THR A 629 -14.81 -11.78 6.30
CA THR A 629 -14.69 -13.00 7.12
C THR A 629 -15.48 -12.93 8.43
N LEU A 630 -15.78 -14.09 9.02
CA LEU A 630 -16.48 -14.23 10.31
C LEU A 630 -15.53 -14.66 11.46
N THR A 631 -14.23 -14.47 11.27
CA THR A 631 -13.15 -14.84 12.22
C THR A 631 -12.96 -13.88 13.38
N PHE A 632 -13.37 -12.62 13.23
CA PHE A 632 -13.25 -11.62 14.30
C PHE A 632 -14.47 -11.72 15.21
N ASN A 633 -14.26 -12.12 16.46
CA ASN A 633 -15.31 -12.10 17.49
C ASN A 633 -15.51 -10.65 17.99
N PRO A 634 -16.66 -10.00 17.75
CA PRO A 634 -16.87 -8.60 18.12
C PRO A 634 -16.86 -8.34 19.64
N SER A 635 -17.13 -9.36 20.46
CA SER A 635 -17.06 -9.24 21.93
C SER A 635 -15.64 -9.14 22.46
N ILE A 636 -14.68 -9.79 21.78
CA ILE A 636 -13.30 -9.96 22.26
C ILE A 636 -12.34 -9.01 21.56
N ALA A 637 -12.48 -8.82 20.24
CA ALA A 637 -11.57 -8.00 19.44
C ALA A 637 -11.73 -6.49 19.68
N GLY A 638 -12.87 -6.04 20.22
CA GLY A 638 -13.16 -4.63 20.44
C GLY A 638 -13.62 -3.90 19.17
N GLY A 639 -13.77 -2.58 19.28
CA GLY A 639 -14.31 -1.74 18.21
C GLY A 639 -13.23 -1.06 17.38
N ASP A 640 -12.65 -1.81 16.43
CA ASP A 640 -11.61 -1.32 15.51
C ASP A 640 -11.93 -1.80 14.08
N THR A 641 -13.07 -1.30 13.60
CA THR A 641 -13.92 -1.96 12.59
C THR A 641 -13.24 -2.30 11.26
N ARG A 642 -13.15 -3.61 10.98
CA ARG A 642 -12.33 -4.24 9.94
C ARG A 642 -13.21 -4.78 8.80
N HIS A 643 -13.61 -3.91 7.88
CA HIS A 643 -14.50 -4.24 6.75
C HIS A 643 -14.05 -3.60 5.43
N TYR A 644 -12.74 -3.51 5.24
CA TYR A 644 -12.07 -2.87 4.10
C TYR A 644 -11.95 -3.77 2.86
N GLU A 645 -12.12 -5.08 3.02
CA GLU A 645 -11.83 -6.05 1.97
C GLU A 645 -12.60 -5.76 0.67
N PRO A 646 -11.98 -5.80 -0.51
CA PRO A 646 -12.66 -5.46 -1.77
C PRO A 646 -13.77 -6.45 -2.17
N VAL A 647 -13.86 -7.59 -1.48
CA VAL A 647 -14.76 -8.71 -1.78
C VAL A 647 -15.55 -9.12 -0.53
N GLY A 648 -16.85 -9.37 -0.69
CA GLY A 648 -17.76 -9.83 0.37
C GLY A 648 -17.60 -11.31 0.73
N LEU A 649 -18.28 -11.76 1.80
CA LEU A 649 -18.12 -13.13 2.31
C LEU A 649 -18.59 -14.20 1.29
N ASP A 650 -19.65 -13.88 0.54
CA ASP A 650 -20.18 -14.68 -0.58
C ASP A 650 -19.35 -14.55 -1.87
N ARG A 651 -18.18 -13.92 -1.76
CA ARG A 651 -17.26 -13.56 -2.83
C ARG A 651 -17.78 -12.53 -3.83
N ARG A 652 -18.93 -11.86 -3.67
CA ARG A 652 -19.34 -10.77 -4.57
C ARG A 652 -18.39 -9.56 -4.40
N PRO A 653 -17.98 -8.85 -5.47
CA PRO A 653 -17.16 -7.64 -5.32
C PRO A 653 -17.98 -6.52 -4.65
N LYS A 654 -17.37 -5.81 -3.71
CA LYS A 654 -17.92 -4.57 -3.15
C LYS A 654 -17.71 -3.40 -4.12
N PRO A 655 -18.42 -2.26 -3.99
CA PRO A 655 -18.16 -1.05 -4.77
C PRO A 655 -16.67 -0.63 -4.77
N GLU A 656 -16.03 -0.66 -3.61
CA GLU A 656 -14.61 -0.38 -3.41
C GLU A 656 -13.68 -1.37 -4.15
N GLY A 657 -14.11 -2.62 -4.36
CA GLY A 657 -13.40 -3.61 -5.16
C GLY A 657 -13.41 -3.33 -6.66
N PHE A 658 -14.50 -2.76 -7.19
CA PHE A 658 -14.55 -2.30 -8.59
C PHE A 658 -13.63 -1.10 -8.83
N GLU A 659 -13.53 -0.18 -7.86
CA GLU A 659 -12.58 0.95 -7.91
C GLU A 659 -11.13 0.45 -7.86
N LEU A 660 -10.83 -0.52 -7.01
CA LEU A 660 -9.52 -1.17 -6.97
C LEU A 660 -9.18 -1.83 -8.32
N MET A 661 -10.10 -2.59 -8.93
CA MET A 661 -9.92 -3.15 -10.28
C MET A 661 -9.73 -2.08 -11.38
N ARG A 662 -10.30 -0.89 -11.22
CA ARG A 662 -10.08 0.26 -12.13
C ARG A 662 -8.66 0.79 -11.96
N LEU A 663 -8.21 0.97 -10.73
CA LEU A 663 -6.87 1.46 -10.40
C LEU A 663 -5.76 0.46 -10.74
N ILE A 664 -5.98 -0.85 -10.55
CA ILE A 664 -5.08 -1.90 -11.05
C ILE A 664 -4.91 -1.75 -12.57
N ARG A 665 -5.99 -1.58 -13.34
CA ARG A 665 -5.90 -1.36 -14.81
C ARG A 665 -5.19 -0.05 -15.19
N GLU A 666 -5.27 0.98 -14.36
CA GLU A 666 -4.62 2.28 -14.58
C GLU A 666 -3.10 2.23 -14.31
N TYR A 667 -2.70 1.66 -13.17
CA TYR A 667 -1.32 1.70 -12.66
C TYR A 667 -0.49 0.45 -13.00
N ALA A 668 -1.09 -0.69 -13.38
CA ALA A 668 -0.34 -1.88 -13.78
C ALA A 668 0.45 -1.66 -15.09
N ARG A 669 1.45 -2.52 -15.33
CA ARG A 669 2.32 -2.43 -16.51
C ARG A 669 1.49 -2.44 -17.81
N PRO A 670 1.83 -1.65 -18.84
CA PRO A 670 1.05 -1.60 -20.09
C PRO A 670 0.84 -2.96 -20.77
N ASP A 671 1.76 -3.90 -20.55
CA ASP A 671 1.72 -5.27 -21.06
C ASP A 671 1.02 -6.28 -20.11
N ALA A 672 0.42 -5.82 -19.01
CA ALA A 672 -0.32 -6.68 -18.10
C ALA A 672 -1.60 -7.22 -18.78
N PRO A 673 -1.96 -8.51 -18.62
CA PRO A 673 -3.12 -9.09 -19.30
C PRO A 673 -4.45 -8.39 -19.04
N VAL A 674 -4.64 -7.84 -17.84
CA VAL A 674 -5.82 -7.06 -17.45
C VAL A 674 -5.96 -5.73 -18.24
N ARG A 675 -4.87 -5.25 -18.85
CA ARG A 675 -4.84 -4.08 -19.75
C ARG A 675 -4.90 -4.46 -21.22
N GLU A 676 -4.15 -5.48 -21.64
CA GLU A 676 -4.05 -5.92 -23.04
C GLU A 676 -5.33 -6.58 -23.56
N LEU A 677 -5.95 -7.44 -22.75
CA LEU A 677 -7.11 -8.24 -23.13
C LEU A 677 -8.16 -8.27 -21.99
N PRO A 678 -8.72 -7.10 -21.58
CA PRO A 678 -9.77 -7.04 -20.57
C PRO A 678 -10.95 -7.93 -20.95
N LEU A 679 -11.41 -8.72 -19.98
CA LEU A 679 -12.50 -9.67 -20.13
C LEU A 679 -13.53 -9.42 -19.03
N GLU A 680 -14.65 -8.82 -19.42
CA GLU A 680 -15.70 -8.38 -18.51
C GLU A 680 -16.89 -9.34 -18.59
N VAL A 681 -17.37 -9.82 -17.45
CA VAL A 681 -18.49 -10.79 -17.37
C VAL A 681 -19.64 -10.15 -16.61
N ARG A 682 -20.85 -10.22 -17.15
CA ARG A 682 -22.04 -9.66 -16.50
C ARG A 682 -22.51 -10.59 -15.38
N GLU A 683 -22.98 -10.02 -14.27
CA GLU A 683 -23.69 -10.80 -13.25
C GLU A 683 -24.93 -11.45 -13.88
N THR A 684 -25.14 -12.72 -13.56
CA THR A 684 -26.27 -13.51 -14.06
C THR A 684 -27.04 -14.15 -12.90
N ARG A 685 -28.17 -14.76 -13.20
CA ARG A 685 -29.05 -15.42 -12.24
C ARG A 685 -29.41 -16.81 -12.74
N PHE A 686 -29.35 -17.79 -11.86
CA PHE A 686 -29.89 -19.12 -12.13
C PHE A 686 -31.42 -19.09 -12.16
N ASP A 687 -31.97 -19.66 -13.22
CA ASP A 687 -33.36 -20.07 -13.32
C ASP A 687 -33.40 -21.60 -13.44
N ASN A 688 -34.17 -22.24 -12.56
CA ASN A 688 -34.29 -23.71 -12.46
C ASN A 688 -32.94 -24.47 -12.50
N GLY A 689 -31.90 -23.91 -11.85
CA GLY A 689 -30.56 -24.49 -11.79
C GLY A 689 -29.67 -24.26 -13.02
N THR A 690 -30.10 -23.45 -13.99
CA THR A 690 -29.33 -23.10 -15.20
C THR A 690 -29.21 -21.59 -15.38
N ALA A 691 -28.11 -21.11 -15.96
CA ALA A 691 -27.95 -19.70 -16.32
C ALA A 691 -27.18 -19.54 -17.64
N ARG A 692 -27.33 -18.37 -18.26
CA ARG A 692 -26.47 -17.92 -19.36
C ARG A 692 -25.75 -16.66 -18.91
N ALA A 693 -24.43 -16.71 -18.89
CA ALA A 693 -23.58 -15.58 -18.57
C ALA A 693 -23.03 -14.98 -19.85
N VAL A 694 -23.16 -13.67 -19.99
CA VAL A 694 -22.65 -12.90 -21.13
C VAL A 694 -21.34 -12.27 -20.73
N PHE A 695 -20.31 -12.41 -21.56
CA PHE A 695 -19.00 -11.81 -21.37
C PHE A 695 -18.53 -11.07 -22.63
N THR A 696 -17.69 -10.06 -22.45
CA THR A 696 -17.04 -9.32 -23.52
C THR A 696 -15.53 -9.44 -23.36
N VAL A 697 -14.83 -9.81 -24.44
CA VAL A 697 -13.37 -9.75 -24.51
C VAL A 697 -12.94 -8.70 -25.55
N ALA A 698 -12.01 -7.81 -25.17
CA ALA A 698 -11.60 -6.70 -26.03
C ALA A 698 -10.08 -6.63 -26.20
N ASN A 699 -9.60 -6.54 -27.44
CA ASN A 699 -8.18 -6.37 -27.73
C ASN A 699 -7.78 -4.90 -27.60
N ARG A 700 -6.91 -4.59 -26.65
CA ARG A 700 -6.33 -3.25 -26.42
C ARG A 700 -4.87 -3.15 -26.85
N THR A 701 -4.30 -4.23 -27.41
CA THR A 701 -2.95 -4.21 -27.98
C THR A 701 -2.93 -3.51 -29.34
N ALA A 702 -1.73 -3.15 -29.82
CA ALA A 702 -1.53 -2.53 -31.12
C ALA A 702 -1.57 -3.52 -32.31
N ALA A 703 -1.71 -4.82 -32.07
CA ALA A 703 -1.67 -5.88 -33.09
C ALA A 703 -2.92 -6.79 -33.01
N PRO A 704 -3.27 -7.53 -34.09
CA PRO A 704 -4.28 -8.57 -33.98
C PRO A 704 -3.83 -9.68 -33.01
N VAL A 705 -4.73 -10.14 -32.14
CA VAL A 705 -4.46 -11.21 -31.18
C VAL A 705 -5.36 -12.42 -31.43
N SER A 706 -4.78 -13.61 -31.54
CA SER A 706 -5.53 -14.86 -31.52
C SER A 706 -5.79 -15.27 -30.08
N VAL A 707 -7.07 -15.50 -29.78
CA VAL A 707 -7.59 -15.81 -28.46
C VAL A 707 -8.20 -17.21 -28.48
N THR A 708 -7.86 -18.01 -27.47
CA THR A 708 -8.57 -19.26 -27.14
C THR A 708 -9.18 -19.13 -25.76
N LEU A 709 -10.49 -19.34 -25.68
CA LEU A 709 -11.30 -19.25 -24.48
C LEU A 709 -11.51 -20.62 -23.83
N ARG A 710 -11.59 -20.62 -22.50
CA ARG A 710 -12.03 -21.76 -21.69
C ARG A 710 -12.95 -21.27 -20.58
N ALA A 711 -14.14 -21.87 -20.48
CA ALA A 711 -15.02 -21.68 -19.33
C ALA A 711 -14.52 -22.54 -18.14
N LEU A 712 -14.56 -21.97 -16.94
CA LEU A 712 -14.14 -22.59 -15.70
C LEU A 712 -15.17 -22.27 -14.61
N ALA A 713 -15.42 -23.21 -13.70
CA ALA A 713 -16.21 -23.00 -12.50
C ALA A 713 -15.87 -24.05 -11.44
N PHE A 714 -16.17 -23.72 -10.19
CA PHE A 714 -15.88 -24.52 -9.00
C PHE A 714 -17.07 -24.47 -8.04
N ASP A 715 -16.92 -25.01 -6.83
CA ASP A 715 -17.85 -24.86 -5.70
C ASP A 715 -19.34 -25.05 -6.05
N GLY A 716 -19.66 -26.13 -6.78
CA GLY A 716 -21.03 -26.52 -7.13
C GLY A 716 -21.55 -26.04 -8.48
N VAL A 717 -20.71 -25.44 -9.34
CA VAL A 717 -21.10 -25.01 -10.70
C VAL A 717 -20.31 -25.72 -11.79
N GLU A 718 -21.02 -26.23 -12.80
CA GLU A 718 -20.47 -26.57 -14.12
C GLU A 718 -20.58 -25.35 -15.05
N SER A 719 -19.54 -25.07 -15.83
CA SER A 719 -19.55 -23.99 -16.84
C SER A 719 -19.02 -24.51 -18.18
N ARG A 720 -19.71 -24.16 -19.28
CA ARG A 720 -19.30 -24.50 -20.65
C ARG A 720 -19.45 -23.30 -21.58
N LEU A 721 -18.58 -23.17 -22.59
CA LEU A 721 -18.73 -22.15 -23.62
C LEU A 721 -19.83 -22.56 -24.61
N ALA A 722 -20.77 -21.65 -24.87
CA ALA A 722 -21.73 -21.76 -25.96
C ALA A 722 -21.27 -20.98 -27.21
N SER A 723 -20.30 -20.07 -27.06
CA SER A 723 -19.66 -19.35 -28.16
C SER A 723 -18.41 -20.08 -28.69
N PRO A 724 -17.96 -19.81 -29.93
CA PRO A 724 -16.73 -20.39 -30.48
C PRO A 724 -15.53 -20.15 -29.59
N ALA A 725 -14.81 -21.23 -29.25
CA ALA A 725 -13.69 -21.18 -28.32
C ALA A 725 -12.46 -20.43 -28.87
N SER A 726 -12.25 -20.38 -30.19
CA SER A 726 -11.07 -19.73 -30.79
C SER A 726 -11.44 -18.72 -31.87
N PHE A 727 -10.78 -17.57 -31.88
CA PHE A 727 -10.92 -16.50 -32.87
C PHE A 727 -9.75 -15.51 -32.80
N THR A 728 -9.70 -14.56 -33.74
CA THR A 728 -8.74 -13.44 -33.72
C THR A 728 -9.49 -12.13 -33.57
N LEU A 729 -8.99 -11.23 -32.72
CA LEU A 729 -9.47 -9.85 -32.56
C LEU A 729 -8.46 -8.86 -33.14
N ARG A 730 -8.92 -7.93 -33.97
CA ARG A 730 -8.12 -6.78 -34.44
C ARG A 730 -7.87 -5.77 -33.30
N PRO A 731 -6.89 -4.86 -33.42
CA PRO A 731 -6.71 -3.76 -32.45
C PRO A 731 -8.01 -2.98 -32.23
N GLY A 732 -8.42 -2.80 -30.97
CA GLY A 732 -9.66 -2.14 -30.59
C GLY A 732 -10.94 -2.97 -30.74
N GLU A 733 -10.88 -4.15 -31.39
CA GLU A 733 -12.05 -5.02 -31.57
C GLU A 733 -12.48 -5.64 -30.24
N SER A 734 -13.80 -5.72 -30.03
CA SER A 734 -14.41 -6.39 -28.89
C SER A 734 -15.41 -7.42 -29.38
N ARG A 735 -15.47 -8.58 -28.71
CA ARG A 735 -16.40 -9.67 -29.03
C ARG A 735 -17.17 -10.09 -27.80
N GLU A 736 -18.49 -10.15 -27.95
CA GLU A 736 -19.38 -10.75 -26.96
C GLU A 736 -19.40 -12.29 -27.12
N GLY A 737 -19.48 -12.99 -26.00
CA GLY A 737 -19.60 -14.44 -25.92
C GLY A 737 -20.49 -14.87 -24.77
N VAL A 738 -20.86 -16.15 -24.76
CA VAL A 738 -21.79 -16.73 -23.79
C VAL A 738 -21.20 -18.00 -23.19
N ALA A 739 -21.21 -18.05 -21.85
CA ALA A 739 -21.02 -19.27 -21.07
C ALA A 739 -22.38 -19.76 -20.54
N GLU A 740 -22.62 -21.06 -20.61
CA GLU A 740 -23.77 -21.72 -20.00
C GLU A 740 -23.34 -22.33 -18.67
N LEU A 741 -24.11 -22.04 -17.63
CA LEU A 741 -23.85 -22.47 -16.26
C LEU A 741 -24.93 -23.46 -15.81
N ARG A 742 -24.53 -24.48 -15.06
CA ARG A 742 -25.44 -25.43 -14.42
C ARG A 742 -25.02 -25.66 -12.97
N LEU A 743 -25.99 -25.60 -12.06
CA LEU A 743 -25.79 -26.00 -10.66
C LEU A 743 -25.69 -27.52 -10.56
N THR A 744 -24.76 -28.02 -9.75
CA THR A 744 -24.61 -29.46 -9.49
C THR A 744 -25.37 -29.87 -8.22
N GLY A 745 -26.09 -30.99 -8.28
CA GLY A 745 -26.84 -31.54 -7.15
C GLY A 745 -27.93 -30.62 -6.59
N ALA A 746 -28.23 -30.79 -5.30
CA ALA A 746 -29.18 -29.95 -4.56
C ALA A 746 -28.52 -28.63 -4.11
N ALA A 747 -28.17 -27.79 -5.08
CA ALA A 747 -27.50 -26.52 -4.84
C ALA A 747 -28.33 -25.57 -3.98
N ARG A 748 -27.70 -25.01 -2.94
CA ARG A 748 -28.35 -24.13 -1.97
C ARG A 748 -28.58 -22.73 -2.57
N PRO A 749 -29.56 -21.96 -2.07
CA PRO A 749 -29.58 -20.52 -2.28
C PRO A 749 -28.24 -19.91 -1.85
N GLY A 750 -27.71 -18.98 -2.64
CA GLY A 750 -26.36 -18.46 -2.45
C GLY A 750 -25.76 -17.86 -3.72
N THR A 751 -24.56 -17.31 -3.58
CA THR A 751 -23.78 -16.73 -4.68
C THR A 751 -22.75 -17.74 -5.16
N TYR A 752 -22.68 -17.92 -6.48
CA TYR A 752 -21.74 -18.79 -7.15
C TYR A 752 -20.92 -18.02 -8.18
N HIS A 753 -19.80 -18.61 -8.62
CA HIS A 753 -18.83 -17.93 -9.47
C HIS A 753 -18.44 -18.81 -10.66
N HIS A 754 -18.17 -18.15 -11.78
CA HIS A 754 -17.57 -18.78 -12.95
C HIS A 754 -16.55 -17.82 -13.57
N PHE A 755 -15.68 -18.38 -14.40
CA PHE A 755 -14.58 -17.66 -15.01
C PHE A 755 -14.49 -18.00 -16.49
N VAL A 756 -14.00 -17.04 -17.27
CA VAL A 756 -13.59 -17.25 -18.66
C VAL A 756 -12.11 -16.92 -18.74
N GLU A 757 -11.30 -17.97 -18.89
CA GLU A 757 -9.88 -17.85 -19.20
C GLU A 757 -9.72 -17.56 -20.70
N ALA A 758 -8.92 -16.57 -21.05
CA ALA A 758 -8.55 -16.22 -22.41
C ALA A 758 -7.03 -16.34 -22.56
N ALA A 759 -6.59 -17.41 -23.22
CA ALA A 759 -5.19 -17.61 -23.59
C ALA A 759 -4.88 -16.88 -24.91
N TYR A 760 -3.80 -16.10 -24.93
CA TYR A 760 -3.33 -15.38 -26.10
C TYR A 760 -1.80 -15.21 -26.07
N GLY A 761 -1.11 -15.60 -27.14
CA GLY A 761 0.35 -15.71 -27.12
C GLY A 761 0.84 -16.61 -25.97
N ALA A 762 1.75 -16.09 -25.14
CA ALA A 762 2.22 -16.75 -23.91
C ALA A 762 1.50 -16.27 -22.63
N LYS A 763 0.42 -15.49 -22.77
CA LYS A 763 -0.29 -14.84 -21.66
C LYS A 763 -1.69 -15.42 -21.48
N LYS A 764 -2.25 -15.17 -20.30
CA LYS A 764 -3.65 -15.46 -19.95
C LYS A 764 -4.30 -14.25 -19.30
N ALA A 765 -5.47 -13.88 -19.78
CA ALA A 765 -6.40 -12.99 -19.10
C ALA A 765 -7.56 -13.83 -18.52
N TYR A 766 -8.21 -13.32 -17.48
CA TYR A 766 -9.33 -13.97 -16.81
C TYR A 766 -10.43 -12.95 -16.61
N GLY A 767 -11.64 -13.28 -17.04
CA GLY A 767 -12.84 -12.58 -16.59
C GLY A 767 -13.56 -13.43 -15.54
N TRP A 768 -14.18 -12.75 -14.59
CA TRP A 768 -14.87 -13.33 -13.45
C TRP A 768 -16.33 -12.86 -13.46
N GLY A 769 -17.26 -13.81 -13.38
CA GLY A 769 -18.69 -13.54 -13.36
C GLY A 769 -19.39 -14.14 -12.14
N VAL A 770 -20.16 -13.30 -11.48
CA VAL A 770 -21.04 -13.66 -10.37
C VAL A 770 -22.35 -14.26 -10.92
N ALA A 771 -22.83 -15.34 -10.32
CA ALA A 771 -24.08 -16.01 -10.67
C ALA A 771 -24.92 -16.28 -9.41
N ALA A 772 -26.00 -15.51 -9.25
CA ALA A 772 -26.89 -15.64 -8.10
C ALA A 772 -27.84 -16.83 -8.25
N ASN A 773 -27.97 -17.67 -7.23
CA ASN A 773 -29.07 -18.62 -7.07
C ASN A 773 -30.01 -18.12 -5.96
N PRO A 774 -30.93 -17.18 -6.24
CA PRO A 774 -31.68 -16.50 -5.19
C PRO A 774 -32.84 -17.35 -4.65
N GLY A 775 -32.93 -17.47 -3.33
CA GLY A 775 -33.98 -18.22 -2.64
C GLY A 775 -34.23 -17.75 -1.22
N ALA A 776 -35.25 -18.30 -0.56
CA ALA A 776 -35.47 -18.09 0.86
C ALA A 776 -34.37 -18.84 1.67
N PRO A 777 -33.83 -18.24 2.74
CA PRO A 777 -32.79 -18.86 3.54
C PRO A 777 -33.39 -19.97 4.41
N ALA A 778 -32.72 -21.12 4.48
CA ALA A 778 -33.20 -22.26 5.26
C ALA A 778 -32.95 -22.03 6.77
N PHE A 779 -34.02 -21.66 7.49
CA PHE A 779 -34.00 -21.39 8.92
C PHE A 779 -34.16 -22.67 9.75
N ASP A 780 -33.25 -22.92 10.68
CA ASP A 780 -33.43 -23.96 11.68
C ASP A 780 -34.51 -23.59 12.70
N SER A 781 -35.40 -24.53 13.03
CA SER A 781 -36.45 -24.32 14.03
C SER A 781 -35.94 -24.45 15.47
N ALA A 782 -34.85 -25.19 15.71
CA ALA A 782 -34.19 -25.23 17.00
C ALA A 782 -33.49 -23.90 17.32
N GLN A 783 -33.55 -23.45 18.58
CA GLN A 783 -32.76 -22.32 19.04
C GLN A 783 -31.30 -22.73 19.20
N ALA A 784 -30.37 -21.90 18.75
CA ALA A 784 -28.94 -22.06 19.00
C ALA A 784 -28.58 -21.62 20.43
N LEU A 785 -29.30 -20.61 20.96
CA LEU A 785 -29.12 -20.01 22.28
C LEU A 785 -30.39 -20.18 23.15
N PRO A 786 -30.76 -21.44 23.51
CA PRO A 786 -31.96 -21.73 24.29
C PRO A 786 -31.92 -21.00 25.64
N GLY A 787 -33.02 -20.33 25.97
CA GLY A 787 -33.14 -19.55 27.21
C GLY A 787 -32.35 -18.24 27.23
N ARG A 788 -31.68 -17.84 26.14
CA ARG A 788 -31.07 -16.51 25.96
C ARG A 788 -31.79 -15.64 24.93
N VAL A 789 -32.50 -16.24 23.98
CA VAL A 789 -33.28 -15.52 22.96
C VAL A 789 -34.75 -15.90 23.03
N VAL A 790 -35.63 -14.91 22.81
CA VAL A 790 -37.08 -15.10 22.72
C VAL A 790 -37.61 -14.68 21.35
N TYR A 791 -38.61 -15.42 20.88
CA TYR A 791 -39.35 -15.13 19.65
C TYR A 791 -40.83 -14.91 20.03
N PRO A 792 -41.29 -13.68 20.25
CA PRO A 792 -42.63 -13.41 20.78
C PRO A 792 -43.76 -14.00 19.92
N GLN A 793 -43.58 -14.01 18.60
CA GLN A 793 -44.50 -14.57 17.61
C GLN A 793 -44.21 -16.06 17.27
N GLY A 794 -43.32 -16.71 18.03
CA GLY A 794 -42.79 -18.04 17.74
C GLY A 794 -41.77 -18.06 16.59
N ALA A 795 -40.76 -18.92 16.67
CA ALA A 795 -39.64 -18.88 15.72
C ALA A 795 -40.04 -19.19 14.25
N ALA A 796 -41.13 -19.95 14.04
CA ALA A 796 -41.67 -20.21 12.71
C ALA A 796 -42.12 -18.94 11.96
N SER A 797 -42.42 -17.84 12.67
CA SER A 797 -42.82 -16.57 12.06
C SER A 797 -41.74 -15.94 11.16
N VAL A 798 -40.45 -16.25 11.40
CA VAL A 798 -39.33 -15.84 10.52
C VAL A 798 -39.42 -16.50 9.14
N GLY A 799 -39.92 -17.74 9.08
CA GLY A 799 -40.20 -18.43 7.81
C GLY A 799 -41.36 -17.83 7.01
N GLY A 800 -42.23 -17.05 7.65
CA GLY A 800 -43.35 -16.32 7.02
C GLY A 800 -42.99 -14.92 6.51
N LEU A 801 -41.71 -14.54 6.55
CA LEU A 801 -41.22 -13.29 5.95
C LEU A 801 -41.10 -13.43 4.41
N ASP A 802 -41.24 -12.31 3.72
CA ASP A 802 -41.18 -12.27 2.25
C ASP A 802 -39.73 -12.05 1.80
N TRP A 803 -38.96 -13.14 1.85
CA TRP A 803 -37.57 -13.20 1.38
C TRP A 803 -37.43 -12.95 -0.14
N SER A 804 -38.54 -12.73 -0.87
CA SER A 804 -38.49 -12.30 -2.27
C SER A 804 -38.23 -10.80 -2.44
N ARG A 805 -38.42 -10.00 -1.37
CA ARG A 805 -38.15 -8.56 -1.33
C ARG A 805 -36.65 -8.22 -1.44
N PRO A 806 -36.31 -6.96 -1.79
CA PRO A 806 -34.98 -6.42 -1.53
C PRO A 806 -34.63 -6.52 -0.04
N LEU A 807 -33.38 -6.87 0.28
CA LEU A 807 -32.92 -7.11 1.65
C LEU A 807 -32.05 -5.95 2.14
N ALA A 808 -32.27 -5.53 3.38
CA ALA A 808 -31.40 -4.61 4.09
C ALA A 808 -31.21 -5.02 5.55
N VAL A 809 -30.04 -4.71 6.12
CA VAL A 809 -29.77 -4.70 7.55
C VAL A 809 -29.43 -3.26 7.93
N ALA A 810 -30.05 -2.72 8.98
CA ALA A 810 -29.81 -1.35 9.41
C ALA A 810 -29.68 -1.22 10.93
N PHE A 811 -28.57 -0.60 11.35
CA PHE A 811 -28.25 -0.24 12.73
C PHE A 811 -28.48 1.26 12.95
N GLY A 812 -28.67 1.70 14.20
CA GLY A 812 -28.83 3.12 14.50
C GLY A 812 -27.52 3.91 14.32
N ALA A 813 -27.60 5.19 13.91
CA ALA A 813 -26.41 5.98 13.57
C ALA A 813 -25.35 6.02 14.70
N ASP A 814 -25.81 6.16 15.94
CA ASP A 814 -24.98 6.21 17.15
C ASP A 814 -24.85 4.85 17.87
N ALA A 815 -25.19 3.74 17.20
CA ALA A 815 -25.15 2.40 17.80
C ALA A 815 -23.73 2.04 18.31
N PRO A 816 -23.59 1.36 19.45
CA PRO A 816 -22.27 0.90 19.93
C PRO A 816 -21.65 -0.07 18.93
N TRP A 817 -20.31 -0.12 18.86
CA TRP A 817 -19.60 -0.95 17.87
C TRP A 817 -20.02 -2.42 17.85
N LEU A 818 -20.37 -2.99 19.00
CA LEU A 818 -20.88 -4.35 19.10
C LEU A 818 -22.08 -4.58 18.16
N GLU A 819 -23.05 -3.67 18.14
CA GLU A 819 -24.26 -3.71 17.29
C GLU A 819 -23.97 -3.45 15.81
N VAL A 820 -22.85 -2.79 15.48
CA VAL A 820 -22.46 -2.52 14.09
C VAL A 820 -21.77 -3.75 13.48
N GLU A 821 -20.83 -4.34 14.21
CA GLU A 821 -20.07 -5.52 13.76
C GLU A 821 -20.96 -6.76 13.66
N THR A 822 -21.92 -6.94 14.58
CA THR A 822 -22.90 -8.03 14.49
C THR A 822 -23.89 -7.81 13.34
N ALA A 823 -24.33 -6.58 13.06
CA ALA A 823 -25.11 -6.27 11.87
C ALA A 823 -24.37 -6.62 10.56
N TYR A 824 -23.04 -6.47 10.54
CA TYR A 824 -22.17 -6.96 9.46
C TYR A 824 -22.21 -8.48 9.32
N GLN A 825 -22.12 -9.23 10.43
CA GLN A 825 -22.25 -10.69 10.42
C GLN A 825 -23.64 -11.14 9.93
N VAL A 826 -24.72 -10.45 10.33
CA VAL A 826 -26.09 -10.69 9.84
C VAL A 826 -26.20 -10.44 8.33
N ALA A 827 -25.69 -9.32 7.83
CA ALA A 827 -25.76 -8.97 6.40
C ALA A 827 -25.00 -9.97 5.52
N ASN A 828 -23.76 -10.30 5.88
CA ASN A 828 -22.95 -11.32 5.21
C ASN A 828 -23.62 -12.70 5.25
N THR A 829 -24.16 -13.10 6.40
CA THR A 829 -24.91 -14.36 6.57
C THR A 829 -26.11 -14.43 5.64
N LEU A 830 -26.92 -13.38 5.58
CA LEU A 830 -28.08 -13.33 4.69
C LEU A 830 -27.69 -13.36 3.22
N GLN A 831 -26.64 -12.65 2.82
CA GLN A 831 -26.19 -12.63 1.43
C GLN A 831 -25.77 -14.03 0.95
N SER A 832 -24.95 -14.74 1.74
CA SER A 832 -24.56 -16.15 1.47
C SER A 832 -25.70 -17.16 1.63
N ALA A 833 -26.70 -16.91 2.50
CA ALA A 833 -27.83 -17.81 2.72
C ALA A 833 -29.00 -17.61 1.74
N THR A 834 -29.05 -16.47 1.03
CA THR A 834 -30.13 -16.14 0.08
C THR A 834 -29.67 -15.99 -1.35
N GLY A 835 -28.38 -15.77 -1.61
CA GLY A 835 -27.83 -15.45 -2.94
C GLY A 835 -28.19 -14.05 -3.46
N ARG A 836 -28.75 -13.20 -2.60
CA ARG A 836 -29.20 -11.84 -2.94
C ARG A 836 -28.25 -10.81 -2.36
N PRO A 837 -27.99 -9.69 -3.05
CA PRO A 837 -27.33 -8.53 -2.43
C PRO A 837 -28.13 -8.06 -1.21
N VAL A 838 -27.43 -7.76 -0.12
CA VAL A 838 -28.00 -7.19 1.11
C VAL A 838 -27.40 -5.81 1.33
N ARG A 839 -28.23 -4.76 1.42
CA ARG A 839 -27.72 -3.43 1.83
C ARG A 839 -27.42 -3.46 3.33
N LEU A 840 -26.26 -2.94 3.71
CA LEU A 840 -25.92 -2.62 5.09
C LEU A 840 -25.64 -1.13 5.19
N SER A 841 -26.31 -0.45 6.13
CA SER A 841 -26.15 0.99 6.36
C SER A 841 -26.65 1.40 7.75
N SER A 842 -26.39 2.64 8.15
CA SER A 842 -27.17 3.24 9.24
C SER A 842 -28.65 3.36 8.85
N THR A 843 -29.54 3.55 9.83
CA THR A 843 -30.95 3.90 9.58
C THR A 843 -31.14 5.30 8.99
N GLN A 844 -30.14 6.19 9.08
CA GLN A 844 -30.19 7.50 8.42
C GLN A 844 -29.85 7.39 6.92
N ASP A 845 -28.99 6.44 6.55
CA ASP A 845 -28.55 6.18 5.17
C ASP A 845 -29.36 5.05 4.48
N LEU A 846 -30.50 4.64 5.05
CA LEU A 846 -31.39 3.63 4.50
C LEU A 846 -32.33 4.27 3.46
N PRO A 847 -32.25 3.90 2.16
CA PRO A 847 -33.12 4.48 1.14
C PRO A 847 -34.60 4.23 1.40
N ASP A 848 -35.44 5.26 1.22
CA ASP A 848 -36.91 5.18 1.38
C ASP A 848 -37.53 4.00 0.63
N SER A 849 -36.98 3.69 -0.55
CA SER A 849 -37.43 2.58 -1.40
C SER A 849 -37.22 1.21 -0.76
N LEU A 850 -36.17 1.04 0.05
CA LEU A 850 -35.90 -0.16 0.85
C LEU A 850 -36.66 -0.11 2.18
N ALA A 851 -36.74 1.04 2.84
CA ALA A 851 -37.51 1.20 4.08
C ALA A 851 -38.99 0.84 3.89
N ALA A 852 -39.61 1.25 2.77
CA ALA A 852 -41.02 1.01 2.46
C ALA A 852 -41.31 -0.37 1.83
N ARG A 853 -40.44 -0.88 0.95
CA ARG A 853 -40.74 -2.07 0.12
C ARG A 853 -39.79 -3.26 0.33
N GLY A 854 -38.73 -3.08 1.11
CA GLY A 854 -37.80 -4.15 1.46
C GLY A 854 -38.33 -5.09 2.56
N LEU A 855 -37.51 -6.09 2.85
CA LEU A 855 -37.45 -6.74 4.16
C LEU A 855 -36.23 -6.16 4.88
N VAL A 856 -36.47 -5.39 5.94
CA VAL A 856 -35.41 -4.69 6.69
C VAL A 856 -35.17 -5.36 8.03
N LEU A 857 -33.96 -5.83 8.28
CA LEU A 857 -33.53 -6.30 9.60
C LEU A 857 -33.04 -5.08 10.38
N LEU A 858 -33.68 -4.79 11.51
CA LEU A 858 -33.35 -3.64 12.35
C LEU A 858 -32.59 -4.11 13.58
N VAL A 859 -31.36 -3.64 13.72
CA VAL A 859 -30.44 -4.00 14.80
C VAL A 859 -30.36 -2.87 15.82
N GLY A 860 -30.45 -3.23 17.10
CA GLY A 860 -30.13 -2.35 18.22
C GLY A 860 -31.19 -2.33 19.32
N THR A 861 -30.93 -1.54 20.35
CA THR A 861 -31.89 -1.23 21.42
C THR A 861 -32.84 -0.10 20.99
N ALA A 862 -33.91 0.12 21.77
CA ALA A 862 -34.76 1.32 21.59
C ALA A 862 -34.01 2.64 21.89
N ALA A 863 -32.85 2.60 22.57
CA ALA A 863 -32.02 3.78 22.80
C ALA A 863 -31.02 4.03 21.65
N SER A 864 -30.47 2.97 21.05
CA SER A 864 -29.49 3.09 19.96
C SER A 864 -30.13 3.21 18.57
N ASN A 865 -31.32 2.64 18.33
CA ASN A 865 -31.98 2.63 17.02
C ASN A 865 -33.42 3.21 17.07
N PRO A 866 -33.67 4.39 16.48
CA PRO A 866 -35.00 5.02 16.47
C PRO A 866 -36.11 4.20 15.78
N LEU A 867 -35.78 3.35 14.79
CA LEU A 867 -36.76 2.50 14.13
C LEU A 867 -37.15 1.30 14.99
N VAL A 868 -36.21 0.78 15.80
CA VAL A 868 -36.51 -0.22 16.85
C VAL A 868 -37.43 0.39 17.91
N ALA A 869 -37.14 1.62 18.36
CA ALA A 869 -38.00 2.34 19.30
C ALA A 869 -39.43 2.51 18.77
N ARG A 870 -39.57 2.87 17.48
CA ARG A 870 -40.88 3.01 16.79
C ARG A 870 -41.70 1.73 16.79
N ALA A 871 -41.06 0.56 16.76
CA ALA A 871 -41.74 -0.73 16.74
C ALA A 871 -42.31 -1.16 18.11
N ALA A 872 -41.82 -0.56 19.21
CA ALA A 872 -42.30 -0.75 20.58
C ALA A 872 -42.41 -2.23 21.03
N VAL A 873 -41.51 -3.10 20.57
CA VAL A 873 -41.48 -4.51 20.97
C VAL A 873 -40.95 -4.65 22.41
N PRO A 874 -41.65 -5.39 23.30
CA PRO A 874 -41.19 -5.60 24.67
C PRO A 874 -39.85 -6.35 24.74
N THR A 875 -38.96 -5.90 25.62
CA THR A 875 -37.68 -6.53 25.93
C THR A 875 -37.63 -6.97 27.40
N GLN A 876 -36.74 -7.93 27.71
CA GLN A 876 -36.48 -8.43 29.06
C GLN A 876 -34.98 -8.48 29.28
N ALA A 877 -34.49 -7.98 30.42
CA ALA A 877 -33.06 -8.01 30.73
C ALA A 877 -32.49 -9.45 30.74
N GLY A 878 -31.36 -9.64 30.06
CA GLY A 878 -30.73 -10.94 29.87
C GLY A 878 -31.38 -11.80 28.78
N LYS A 879 -32.23 -11.20 27.93
CA LYS A 879 -32.92 -11.86 26.80
C LYS A 879 -32.82 -11.02 25.53
N GLY A 880 -32.18 -11.57 24.50
CA GLY A 880 -32.33 -11.11 23.13
C GLY A 880 -33.73 -11.40 22.59
N VAL A 881 -34.24 -10.52 21.72
CA VAL A 881 -35.56 -10.61 21.11
C VAL A 881 -35.44 -10.59 19.59
N VAL A 882 -36.04 -11.59 18.95
CA VAL A 882 -36.17 -11.66 17.49
C VAL A 882 -37.65 -11.62 17.12
N ALA A 883 -38.10 -10.53 16.51
CA ALA A 883 -39.53 -10.25 16.30
C ALA A 883 -39.85 -9.70 14.91
N PRO A 884 -40.64 -10.41 14.08
CA PRO A 884 -41.23 -9.84 12.88
C PRO A 884 -42.18 -8.68 13.22
N TRP A 885 -42.11 -7.60 12.44
CA TRP A 885 -42.99 -6.45 12.54
C TRP A 885 -43.50 -6.06 11.15
N ARG A 886 -44.75 -5.58 11.08
CA ARG A 886 -45.37 -5.10 9.84
C ARG A 886 -45.91 -3.69 10.08
N GLY A 887 -45.51 -2.78 9.21
CA GLY A 887 -45.90 -1.37 9.32
C GLY A 887 -47.20 -1.05 8.59
N PRO A 888 -47.83 0.09 8.93
CA PRO A 888 -49.10 0.50 8.35
C PRO A 888 -49.01 0.87 6.86
N ALA A 889 -47.80 1.16 6.34
CA ALA A 889 -47.56 1.44 4.92
C ALA A 889 -47.08 0.19 4.14
N GLY A 890 -47.15 -1.00 4.75
CA GLY A 890 -46.73 -2.26 4.12
C GLY A 890 -45.25 -2.61 4.32
N GLU A 891 -44.54 -1.87 5.18
CA GLU A 891 -43.17 -2.18 5.58
C GLU A 891 -43.13 -3.57 6.22
N GLN A 892 -42.08 -4.34 5.95
CA GLN A 892 -41.85 -5.63 6.61
C GLN A 892 -40.46 -5.61 7.27
N TRP A 893 -40.44 -5.71 8.58
CA TRP A 893 -39.22 -5.65 9.37
C TRP A 893 -39.02 -6.92 10.18
N LEU A 894 -37.77 -7.21 10.51
CA LEU A 894 -37.38 -8.21 11.52
C LEU A 894 -36.46 -7.52 12.52
N LEU A 895 -36.94 -7.36 13.75
CA LEU A 895 -36.25 -6.65 14.82
C LEU A 895 -35.32 -7.63 15.53
N LEU A 896 -34.04 -7.24 15.67
CA LEU A 896 -33.01 -7.91 16.45
C LEU A 896 -32.64 -6.95 17.58
N THR A 897 -33.25 -7.17 18.75
CA THR A 897 -33.26 -6.18 19.84
C THR A 897 -33.11 -6.82 21.22
N GLY A 898 -32.98 -6.01 22.26
CA GLY A 898 -32.68 -6.43 23.63
C GLY A 898 -32.81 -5.28 24.62
N ALA A 899 -32.66 -5.56 25.92
CA ALA A 899 -32.61 -4.51 26.94
C ALA A 899 -31.30 -3.72 26.88
N ASP A 900 -30.20 -4.37 26.48
CA ASP A 900 -28.89 -3.78 26.24
C ASP A 900 -28.20 -4.39 25.01
N LYS A 901 -26.99 -3.92 24.69
CA LYS A 901 -26.19 -4.37 23.54
C LYS A 901 -25.80 -5.86 23.56
N ALA A 902 -25.70 -6.49 24.74
CA ALA A 902 -25.36 -7.91 24.86
C ALA A 902 -26.60 -8.79 24.59
N ASP A 903 -27.78 -8.33 25.01
CA ASP A 903 -29.04 -8.95 24.62
C ASP A 903 -29.29 -8.81 23.10
N VAL A 904 -28.98 -7.66 22.49
CA VAL A 904 -29.04 -7.47 21.03
C VAL A 904 -28.12 -8.49 20.33
N GLN A 905 -26.84 -8.56 20.72
CA GLN A 905 -25.89 -9.54 20.16
C GLN A 905 -26.40 -10.98 20.28
N ALA A 906 -27.00 -11.36 21.41
CA ALA A 906 -27.55 -12.70 21.57
C ALA A 906 -28.67 -12.98 20.55
N ALA A 907 -29.57 -12.02 20.31
CA ALA A 907 -30.62 -12.14 19.28
C ALA A 907 -30.05 -12.31 17.87
N GLU A 908 -29.00 -11.54 17.54
CA GLU A 908 -28.33 -11.60 16.25
C GLU A 908 -27.56 -12.91 16.04
N VAL A 909 -26.80 -13.37 17.04
CA VAL A 909 -26.04 -14.62 16.93
C VAL A 909 -26.95 -15.85 16.87
N ASP A 910 -28.08 -15.89 17.59
CA ASP A 910 -29.07 -16.97 17.42
C ASP A 910 -29.64 -16.97 15.98
N LEU A 911 -30.01 -15.80 15.45
CA LEU A 911 -30.47 -15.69 14.07
C LEU A 911 -29.41 -16.15 13.06
N VAL A 912 -28.18 -15.66 13.22
CA VAL A 912 -27.04 -15.99 12.35
C VAL A 912 -26.80 -17.49 12.35
N LEU A 913 -26.61 -18.12 13.50
CA LEU A 913 -26.30 -19.56 13.58
C LEU A 913 -27.40 -20.44 12.95
N ARG A 914 -28.67 -20.05 13.08
CA ARG A 914 -29.82 -20.79 12.56
C ARG A 914 -30.00 -20.69 11.05
N PHE A 915 -29.48 -19.64 10.41
CA PHE A 915 -29.33 -19.58 8.95
C PHE A 915 -27.99 -20.15 8.49
N TRP A 916 -26.89 -19.81 9.17
CA TRP A 916 -25.52 -19.99 8.69
C TRP A 916 -25.16 -21.45 8.50
N LYS A 917 -25.54 -22.35 9.43
CA LYS A 917 -25.29 -23.79 9.25
C LYS A 917 -25.93 -24.39 7.97
N ASN A 918 -26.90 -23.68 7.38
CA ASN A 918 -27.54 -24.03 6.12
C ASN A 918 -27.10 -23.15 4.93
N ALA A 919 -26.29 -22.11 5.14
CA ALA A 919 -25.80 -21.23 4.09
C ALA A 919 -24.81 -21.96 3.16
N LYS A 920 -24.67 -21.42 1.94
CA LYS A 920 -23.78 -21.98 0.91
C LYS A 920 -22.31 -21.91 1.35
N ASP A 921 -21.88 -20.75 1.86
CA ASP A 921 -20.47 -20.44 2.22
C ASP A 921 -20.05 -20.86 3.63
N SER A 922 -20.94 -21.41 4.46
CA SER A 922 -20.58 -21.88 5.81
C SER A 922 -19.55 -23.00 5.80
N ALA A 923 -18.53 -22.88 6.65
CA ALA A 923 -17.58 -23.91 7.02
C ALA A 923 -18.07 -24.74 8.22
N LEU A 924 -18.85 -24.18 9.16
CA LEU A 924 -19.54 -24.95 10.23
C LEU A 924 -20.40 -26.10 9.68
N ARG A 925 -20.92 -25.98 8.44
CA ARG A 925 -21.63 -27.08 7.75
C ARG A 925 -20.73 -28.28 7.42
N LEU A 926 -19.42 -28.08 7.32
CA LEU A 926 -18.42 -29.10 7.00
C LEU A 926 -17.77 -29.67 8.26
N THR A 927 -17.44 -28.82 9.25
CA THR A 927 -16.68 -29.20 10.45
C THR A 927 -17.52 -29.35 11.73
N GLY A 928 -18.75 -28.83 11.76
CA GLY A 928 -19.57 -28.75 12.97
C GLY A 928 -19.35 -27.45 13.74
N MET A 929 -19.75 -27.40 15.01
CA MET A 929 -19.64 -26.21 15.88
C MET A 929 -19.18 -26.62 17.28
N GLU A 930 -18.30 -25.83 17.90
CA GLU A 930 -17.98 -25.94 19.32
C GLU A 930 -18.47 -24.72 20.11
N ARG A 931 -18.57 -24.86 21.44
CA ARG A 931 -18.95 -23.75 22.33
C ARG A 931 -17.84 -22.70 22.36
N GLY A 932 -18.20 -21.42 22.30
CA GLY A 932 -17.28 -20.28 22.37
C GLY A 932 -17.09 -19.68 23.78
N ALA A 933 -16.36 -18.57 23.83
CA ALA A 933 -15.98 -17.86 25.05
C ALA A 933 -17.17 -17.47 25.95
N ALA A 934 -18.27 -16.96 25.39
CA ALA A 934 -19.48 -16.59 26.16
C ALA A 934 -20.17 -17.78 26.84
N LEU A 935 -19.91 -19.00 26.37
CA LEU A 935 -20.40 -20.25 26.96
C LEU A 935 -19.36 -20.95 27.86
N GLY A 936 -18.28 -20.26 28.21
CA GLY A 936 -17.25 -20.71 29.15
C GLY A 936 -16.08 -21.48 28.53
N ASN A 937 -16.04 -21.64 27.20
CA ASN A 937 -14.97 -22.36 26.50
C ASN A 937 -14.10 -21.37 25.72
N ARG A 938 -13.09 -20.80 26.39
CA ARG A 938 -12.17 -19.81 25.81
C ARG A 938 -10.98 -20.50 25.14
N ALA A 939 -10.54 -19.97 24.00
CA ALA A 939 -9.26 -20.30 23.40
C ALA A 939 -8.18 -19.33 23.89
N THR A 940 -7.01 -19.38 23.28
CA THR A 940 -5.97 -18.38 23.51
C THR A 940 -6.44 -17.03 22.98
N VAL A 941 -6.42 -16.00 23.82
CA VAL A 941 -6.58 -14.62 23.35
C VAL A 941 -5.19 -14.15 22.94
N THR A 942 -4.89 -14.16 21.64
CA THR A 942 -3.75 -13.36 21.13
C THR A 942 -4.09 -11.89 21.38
N VAL A 943 -3.12 -11.08 21.80
CA VAL A 943 -3.42 -9.69 22.16
C VAL A 943 -4.00 -8.98 20.93
N PRO A 944 -5.18 -8.34 21.02
CA PRO A 944 -5.65 -7.44 19.98
C PRO A 944 -4.82 -6.15 20.09
N ASP A 945 -3.58 -6.22 19.60
CA ASP A 945 -2.64 -5.11 19.52
C ASP A 945 -2.28 -4.87 18.03
N PRO A 946 -3.26 -4.49 17.18
CA PRO A 946 -2.92 -3.84 15.92
C PRO A 946 -2.33 -2.45 16.23
N PRO A 947 -1.31 -1.98 15.49
CA PRO A 947 -0.72 -0.65 15.68
C PRO A 947 -1.71 0.51 15.45
#